data_AF-A0A3Q3LRG3-F1
#
_entry.id   AF-A0A3Q3LRG3-F1
#
_cell.length_a   1.000
_cell.length_b   1.000
_cell.length_c   1.000
_cell.angle_alpha   90.00
_cell.angle_beta   90.00
_cell.angle_gamma   90.00
#
_symmetry.space_group_name_H-M   'P 1'
#
loop_
_entity.id
_entity.type
_entity.pdbx_description
1 polymer ?
#
loop_
_entity_poly.entity_id
_entity_poly.type
_entity_poly.pdbx_seq_one_letter_code
_entity_poly.pdbx_strand_id
1 'polypeptide(L)'
;LRETQPQKHYGITSAISLAPPRDIDHQYTKKLCDAMKPFGVFEDEEELNHRLAVLGKLNNFVKEWIAEISELKNLPPSAISCVGGKIFTFGSYRLGVHTKGADIDALCVAPRHVERSDFFQSFFEKLKQHEEIKDLRAVEDAFVPVIKFKFDGIEIDLLFARLALQSIPDNLDLRGDSILRNLDIRCIRSLNGCRVTDEILYLVPNKENFRLTLRAIKLWAKRRGIYSNMLGFLGGVSWAMLVARTCQLYPNAVAATLVHKFFLVFSKWEWPNPVLLKQPEDSNLNLPVWDPRVNPSDRYHLMPIITPAYPQQNSTYNVSTSTRTIMSEEFKYGLSVTDEILQGKAEWSKLFEPPNFFQKYKHYIVLTASASTEENHLEWIGLVESKIRVLVGNLERNEYITLAHVNPQSFPGNDFVSMWFIGIIFKKVENAESVNIDLTYDIQSFTDTVYRQANNINMLKEGMKIEATHVKKKQLHQYLPPELVQKKKRSIAELNRSSNGGNAKRMSLDNSHLDSSRDTDSGTPFSSPTSKPSKPASDTDDRYDPLVIRVVLYTGKTSLSNFFASPPSPPASSSINTVMGGSMNPIDTSSPKEEPNGLEDSVNGALSKRPRSPTQEDPAKRHKDSEVSSVLSVQFANMVVSNVAVSLPQRLPSMELPDASSPLPASNSCRVVKNSIKLALNRHK
;
A
#
# COMPACT_ATOMS: atom_id res chain seq x y z
N LEU A 1 14.08 -15.11 -43.43
CA LEU A 1 14.40 -14.09 -42.41
C LEU A 1 13.26 -14.10 -41.39
N ARG A 2 13.47 -14.65 -40.19
CA ARG A 2 12.49 -14.51 -39.11
C ARG A 2 12.57 -13.07 -38.64
N GLU A 3 11.54 -12.27 -38.90
CA GLU A 3 11.39 -10.96 -38.29
C GLU A 3 11.44 -11.15 -36.78
N THR A 4 12.55 -10.72 -36.17
CA THR A 4 12.68 -10.58 -34.73
C THR A 4 11.66 -9.53 -34.31
N GLN A 5 10.57 -9.95 -33.66
CA GLN A 5 9.68 -9.03 -32.95
C GLN A 5 10.56 -8.09 -32.08
N PRO A 6 10.34 -6.76 -32.13
CA PRO A 6 11.14 -5.84 -31.33
C PRO A 6 11.06 -6.25 -29.87
N GLN A 7 12.22 -6.53 -29.27
CA GLN A 7 12.31 -6.98 -27.89
C GLN A 7 11.67 -5.92 -27.00
N LYS A 8 10.52 -6.26 -26.39
CA LYS A 8 9.76 -5.33 -25.56
C LYS A 8 10.66 -4.85 -24.42
N HIS A 9 11.05 -3.58 -24.49
CA HIS A 9 11.87 -2.94 -23.47
C HIS A 9 10.97 -2.48 -22.31
N TYR A 10 11.39 -2.78 -21.08
CA TYR A 10 10.66 -2.39 -19.87
C TYR A 10 11.46 -1.36 -19.07
N GLY A 11 10.77 -0.33 -18.57
CA GLY A 11 11.40 0.71 -17.77
C GLY A 11 12.01 1.86 -18.58
N ILE A 12 12.54 2.85 -17.85
CA ILE A 12 13.11 4.08 -18.41
C ILE A 12 14.60 3.97 -18.77
N THR A 13 15.25 2.85 -18.45
CA THR A 13 16.66 2.57 -18.76
C THR A 13 16.78 1.14 -19.28
N SER A 14 17.86 0.85 -20.00
CA SER A 14 18.26 -0.52 -20.35
C SER A 14 18.40 -1.42 -19.12
N ALA A 15 18.15 -2.72 -19.32
CA ALA A 15 18.41 -3.74 -18.31
C ALA A 15 19.91 -3.77 -17.94
N ILE A 16 20.21 -4.04 -16.67
CA ILE A 16 21.59 -4.20 -16.19
C ILE A 16 22.16 -5.54 -16.66
N SER A 17 21.32 -6.59 -16.68
CA SER A 17 21.73 -7.90 -17.17
C SER A 17 20.54 -8.64 -17.78
N LEU A 18 20.79 -9.27 -18.94
CA LEU A 18 19.87 -10.18 -19.60
C LEU A 18 20.22 -11.66 -19.33
N ALA A 19 21.17 -11.93 -18.43
CA ALA A 19 21.61 -13.29 -18.16
C ALA A 19 20.43 -14.17 -17.67
N PRO A 20 20.24 -15.36 -18.26
CA PRO A 20 19.26 -16.32 -17.77
C PRO A 20 19.69 -16.90 -16.41
N PRO A 21 18.74 -17.47 -15.64
CA PRO A 21 19.06 -18.14 -14.39
C PRO A 21 19.85 -19.42 -14.67
N ARG A 22 20.71 -19.80 -13.72
CA ARG A 22 21.35 -21.11 -13.67
C ARG A 22 20.52 -22.05 -12.81
N ASP A 23 20.78 -23.36 -12.90
CA ASP A 23 20.06 -24.37 -12.10
C ASP A 23 20.14 -24.11 -10.59
N ILE A 24 21.30 -23.62 -10.12
CA ILE A 24 21.49 -23.26 -8.71
C ILE A 24 20.55 -22.12 -8.27
N ASP A 25 20.25 -21.17 -9.16
CA ASP A 25 19.36 -20.04 -8.87
C ASP A 25 17.90 -20.52 -8.71
N HIS A 26 17.50 -21.57 -9.46
CA HIS A 26 16.22 -22.26 -9.27
C HIS A 26 16.17 -23.02 -7.95
N GLN A 27 17.26 -23.70 -7.54
CA GLN A 27 17.33 -24.37 -6.24
C GLN A 27 17.19 -23.37 -5.08
N TYR A 28 17.88 -22.23 -5.14
CA TYR A 28 17.72 -21.16 -4.15
C TYR A 28 16.31 -20.56 -4.16
N THR A 29 15.67 -20.48 -5.33
CA THR A 29 14.27 -20.02 -5.43
C THR A 29 13.32 -21.00 -4.75
N LYS A 30 13.52 -22.31 -4.91
CA LYS A 30 12.74 -23.32 -4.19
C LYS A 30 12.93 -23.20 -2.67
N LYS A 31 14.18 -23.08 -2.20
CA LYS A 31 14.48 -22.85 -0.78
C LYS A 31 13.83 -21.56 -0.23
N LEU A 32 13.77 -20.50 -1.05
CA LEU A 32 13.08 -19.25 -0.69
C LEU A 32 11.58 -19.49 -0.49
N CYS A 33 10.92 -20.20 -1.40
CA CYS A 33 9.52 -20.60 -1.26
C CYS A 33 9.30 -21.39 0.04
N ASP A 34 10.13 -22.40 0.29
CA ASP A 34 10.01 -23.25 1.48
C ASP A 34 10.21 -22.46 2.78
N ALA A 35 11.15 -21.52 2.82
CA ALA A 35 11.38 -20.65 3.97
C ALA A 35 10.21 -19.69 4.24
N MET A 36 9.41 -19.36 3.22
CA MET A 36 8.28 -18.44 3.33
C MET A 36 6.97 -19.13 3.75
N LYS A 37 6.78 -20.43 3.44
CA LYS A 37 5.56 -21.18 3.77
C LYS A 37 5.11 -21.07 5.23
N PRO A 38 5.99 -21.19 6.25
CA PRO A 38 5.58 -21.12 7.66
C PRO A 38 5.00 -19.77 8.08
N PHE A 39 5.19 -18.72 7.28
CA PHE A 39 4.71 -17.36 7.57
C PHE A 39 3.32 -17.09 6.97
N GLY A 40 2.65 -18.09 6.38
CA GLY A 40 1.30 -17.91 5.84
C GLY A 40 1.22 -16.93 4.66
N VAL A 41 2.33 -16.74 3.93
CA VAL A 41 2.38 -15.79 2.81
C VAL A 41 1.79 -16.35 1.52
N PHE A 42 1.40 -17.62 1.49
CA PHE A 42 0.67 -18.24 0.39
C PHE A 42 -0.73 -18.58 0.90
N GLU A 43 -1.73 -18.22 0.11
CA GLU A 43 -3.12 -18.57 0.37
C GLU A 43 -3.45 -19.91 -0.27
N ASP A 44 -4.34 -20.69 0.34
CA ASP A 44 -4.72 -22.00 -0.18
C ASP A 44 -5.76 -21.85 -1.31
N GLU A 45 -5.89 -22.87 -2.17
CA GLU A 45 -6.81 -22.80 -3.32
C GLU A 45 -8.28 -22.66 -2.89
N GLU A 46 -8.67 -23.27 -1.77
CA GLU A 46 -10.02 -23.15 -1.20
C GLU A 46 -10.36 -21.71 -0.81
N GLU A 47 -9.46 -21.04 -0.08
CA GLU A 47 -9.60 -19.63 0.30
C GLU A 47 -9.64 -18.72 -0.94
N LEU A 48 -8.84 -19.02 -1.96
CA LEU A 48 -8.85 -18.27 -3.23
C LEU A 48 -10.19 -18.40 -3.95
N ASN A 49 -10.74 -19.62 -4.04
CA ASN A 49 -12.05 -19.89 -4.64
C ASN A 49 -13.17 -19.21 -3.85
N HIS A 50 -13.08 -19.21 -2.51
CA HIS A 50 -14.01 -18.49 -1.64
C HIS A 50 -14.05 -16.99 -1.96
N ARG A 51 -12.87 -16.35 -2.08
CA ARG A 51 -12.77 -14.93 -2.47
C ARG A 51 -13.37 -14.65 -3.85
N LEU A 52 -13.18 -15.55 -4.81
CA LEU A 52 -13.77 -15.41 -6.15
C LEU A 52 -15.30 -15.48 -6.11
N ALA A 53 -15.87 -16.38 -5.30
CA ALA A 53 -17.31 -16.49 -5.11
C ALA A 53 -17.89 -15.22 -4.47
N VAL A 54 -17.25 -14.70 -3.42
CA VAL A 54 -17.65 -13.43 -2.75
C VAL A 54 -17.60 -12.26 -3.72
N LEU A 55 -16.54 -12.13 -4.53
CA LEU A 55 -16.44 -11.08 -5.56
C LEU A 55 -17.52 -11.21 -6.64
N GLY A 56 -17.88 -12.44 -7.03
CA GLY A 56 -18.97 -12.70 -7.96
C GLY A 56 -20.31 -12.23 -7.41
N LYS A 57 -20.63 -12.58 -6.16
CA LYS A 57 -21.85 -12.10 -5.46
C LYS A 57 -21.87 -10.58 -5.35
N LEU A 58 -20.78 -9.96 -4.88
CA LEU A 58 -20.69 -8.51 -4.73
C LEU A 58 -20.86 -7.78 -6.07
N ASN A 59 -20.29 -8.31 -7.16
CA ASN A 59 -20.46 -7.74 -8.49
C ASN A 59 -21.93 -7.79 -8.97
N ASN A 60 -22.67 -8.85 -8.61
CA ASN A 60 -24.10 -8.92 -8.89
C ASN A 60 -24.89 -7.88 -8.08
N PHE A 61 -24.59 -7.71 -6.79
CA PHE A 61 -25.22 -6.67 -5.96
C PHE A 61 -25.01 -5.28 -6.56
N VAL A 62 -23.82 -4.98 -7.09
CA VAL A 62 -23.53 -3.71 -7.78
C VAL A 62 -24.37 -3.57 -9.05
N LYS A 63 -24.47 -4.62 -9.88
CA LYS A 63 -25.26 -4.58 -11.12
C LYS A 63 -26.76 -4.38 -10.84
N GLU A 64 -27.31 -5.10 -9.86
CA GLU A 64 -28.70 -4.95 -9.42
C GLU A 64 -28.96 -3.55 -8.89
N TRP A 65 -28.11 -3.06 -7.99
CA TRP A 65 -28.23 -1.72 -7.43
C TRP A 65 -28.20 -0.62 -8.50
N ILE A 66 -27.29 -0.71 -9.47
CA ILE A 66 -27.23 0.26 -10.57
C ILE A 66 -28.49 0.21 -11.43
N ALA A 67 -29.07 -0.99 -11.66
CA ALA A 67 -30.35 -1.12 -12.36
C ALA A 67 -31.51 -0.47 -11.56
N GLU A 68 -31.60 -0.72 -10.26
CA GLU A 68 -32.58 -0.11 -9.35
C GLU A 68 -32.49 1.44 -9.37
N ILE A 69 -31.28 2.00 -9.30
CA ILE A 69 -31.06 3.46 -9.40
C ILE A 69 -31.44 3.99 -10.79
N SER A 70 -31.20 3.20 -11.85
CA SER A 70 -31.57 3.58 -13.22
C SER A 70 -33.09 3.64 -13.39
N GLU A 71 -33.82 2.71 -12.78
CA GLU A 71 -35.28 2.73 -12.71
C GLU A 71 -35.81 3.93 -11.93
N LEU A 72 -35.26 4.20 -10.74
CA LEU A 72 -35.64 5.35 -9.91
C LEU A 72 -35.41 6.70 -10.62
N LYS A 73 -34.39 6.79 -11.47
CA LYS A 73 -34.10 7.96 -12.30
C LYS A 73 -34.87 7.98 -13.62
N ASN A 74 -35.86 7.09 -13.79
CA ASN A 74 -36.75 6.98 -14.94
C ASN A 74 -36.03 6.80 -16.29
N LEU A 75 -34.93 6.04 -16.31
CA LEU A 75 -34.29 5.67 -17.57
C LEU A 75 -35.18 4.70 -18.37
N PRO A 76 -35.13 4.71 -19.72
CA PRO A 76 -35.88 3.76 -20.53
C PRO A 76 -35.49 2.30 -20.20
N PRO A 77 -36.44 1.33 -20.24
CA PRO A 77 -36.15 -0.08 -19.99
C PRO A 77 -35.03 -0.66 -20.86
N SER A 78 -34.93 -0.21 -22.12
CA SER A 78 -33.84 -0.58 -23.03
C SER A 78 -32.46 -0.11 -22.53
N ALA A 79 -32.38 1.07 -21.92
CA ALA A 79 -31.14 1.58 -21.32
C ALA A 79 -30.80 0.86 -20.03
N ILE A 80 -31.79 0.54 -19.18
CA ILE A 80 -31.60 -0.20 -17.92
C ILE A 80 -31.02 -1.58 -18.20
N SER A 81 -31.52 -2.31 -19.20
CA SER A 81 -31.01 -3.64 -19.56
C SER A 81 -29.53 -3.66 -19.97
N CYS A 82 -28.98 -2.51 -20.39
CA CYS A 82 -27.62 -2.36 -20.89
C CYS A 82 -26.76 -1.42 -20.03
N VAL A 83 -27.23 -0.98 -18.87
CA VAL A 83 -26.56 0.03 -18.05
C VAL A 83 -25.22 -0.47 -17.49
N GLY A 84 -25.15 -1.77 -17.20
CA GLY A 84 -23.96 -2.43 -16.69
C GLY A 84 -23.61 -2.03 -15.26
N GLY A 85 -22.33 -1.99 -14.98
CA GLY A 85 -21.78 -1.81 -13.63
C GLY A 85 -20.78 -2.91 -13.34
N LYS A 86 -19.66 -2.57 -12.69
CA LYS A 86 -18.57 -3.53 -12.51
C LYS A 86 -17.73 -3.24 -11.29
N ILE A 87 -17.27 -4.32 -10.65
CA ILE A 87 -16.24 -4.27 -9.63
C ILE A 87 -14.87 -4.55 -10.24
N PHE A 88 -13.90 -3.74 -9.86
CA PHE A 88 -12.49 -3.94 -10.16
C PHE A 88 -11.73 -4.15 -8.86
N THR A 89 -10.89 -5.17 -8.79
CA THR A 89 -9.99 -5.35 -7.66
C THR A 89 -8.67 -4.63 -7.92
N PHE A 90 -8.03 -4.16 -6.85
CA PHE A 90 -6.70 -3.57 -6.91
C PHE A 90 -5.86 -4.03 -5.72
N GLY A 91 -4.71 -3.40 -5.52
CA GLY A 91 -3.88 -3.65 -4.35
C GLY A 91 -3.32 -5.06 -4.32
N SER A 92 -3.15 -5.61 -3.12
CA SER A 92 -2.37 -6.84 -2.94
C SER A 92 -3.03 -8.10 -3.51
N TYR A 93 -4.37 -8.15 -3.46
CA TYR A 93 -5.16 -9.24 -4.04
C TYR A 93 -5.03 -9.27 -5.56
N ARG A 94 -5.25 -8.13 -6.23
CA ARG A 94 -5.11 -8.02 -7.69
C ARG A 94 -3.70 -8.31 -8.19
N LEU A 95 -2.68 -7.90 -7.43
CA LEU A 95 -1.29 -8.24 -7.72
C LEU A 95 -1.00 -9.74 -7.58
N GLY A 96 -1.82 -10.50 -6.84
CA GLY A 96 -1.61 -11.91 -6.53
C GLY A 96 -0.53 -12.12 -5.47
N VAL A 97 -0.43 -11.20 -4.51
CA VAL A 97 0.56 -11.21 -3.41
C VAL A 97 -0.07 -10.95 -2.02
N HIS A 98 -1.38 -11.16 -1.91
CA HIS A 98 -2.10 -11.13 -0.64
C HIS A 98 -1.74 -12.34 0.21
N THR A 99 -1.77 -12.16 1.53
CA THR A 99 -1.52 -13.23 2.50
C THR A 99 -2.84 -13.76 3.04
N LYS A 100 -2.82 -14.89 3.76
CA LYS A 100 -4.02 -15.36 4.46
C LYS A 100 -4.58 -14.28 5.37
N GLY A 101 -5.91 -14.14 5.38
CA GLY A 101 -6.62 -13.11 6.13
C GLY A 101 -6.44 -11.67 5.62
N ALA A 102 -5.78 -11.44 4.47
CA ALA A 102 -5.73 -10.10 3.89
C ALA A 102 -7.10 -9.65 3.38
N ASP A 103 -7.32 -8.34 3.41
CA ASP A 103 -8.47 -7.64 2.84
C ASP A 103 -8.49 -7.70 1.31
N ILE A 104 -9.67 -7.43 0.74
CA ILE A 104 -9.84 -7.20 -0.69
C ILE A 104 -10.14 -5.72 -0.94
N ASP A 105 -9.19 -5.05 -1.56
CA ASP A 105 -9.35 -3.72 -2.15
C ASP A 105 -10.18 -3.81 -3.43
N ALA A 106 -11.37 -3.22 -3.43
CA ALA A 106 -12.31 -3.25 -4.55
C ALA A 106 -12.80 -1.85 -4.93
N LEU A 107 -13.13 -1.65 -6.20
CA LEU A 107 -13.67 -0.41 -6.76
C LEU A 107 -14.98 -0.72 -7.49
N CYS A 108 -16.08 -0.15 -7.01
CA CYS A 108 -17.34 -0.08 -7.73
C CYS A 108 -17.28 1.03 -8.78
N VAL A 109 -17.40 0.64 -10.05
CA VAL A 109 -17.46 1.56 -11.20
C VAL A 109 -18.89 1.63 -11.73
N ALA A 110 -19.46 2.83 -11.68
CA ALA A 110 -20.84 3.10 -12.04
C ALA A 110 -20.96 4.17 -13.15
N PRO A 111 -22.06 4.16 -13.94
CA PRO A 111 -22.32 5.16 -14.98
C PRO A 111 -22.67 6.54 -14.41
N ARG A 112 -22.69 7.55 -15.29
CA ARG A 112 -22.75 8.98 -14.94
C ARG A 112 -23.97 9.39 -14.09
N HIS A 113 -25.08 8.68 -14.19
CA HIS A 113 -26.31 9.01 -13.45
C HIS A 113 -26.32 8.46 -12.02
N VAL A 114 -25.39 7.58 -11.64
CA VAL A 114 -25.29 7.03 -10.27
C VAL A 114 -24.34 7.91 -9.46
N GLU A 115 -24.83 8.53 -8.39
CA GLU A 115 -24.08 9.50 -7.58
C GLU A 115 -23.33 8.84 -6.42
N ARG A 116 -22.39 9.59 -5.83
CA ARG A 116 -21.65 9.11 -4.65
C ARG A 116 -22.55 9.01 -3.42
N SER A 117 -23.53 9.90 -3.30
CA SER A 117 -24.59 9.82 -2.29
C SER A 117 -25.38 8.52 -2.44
N ASP A 118 -25.75 8.13 -3.67
CA ASP A 118 -26.44 6.86 -3.92
C ASP A 118 -25.62 5.67 -3.37
N PHE A 119 -24.29 5.69 -3.55
CA PHE A 119 -23.38 4.65 -3.03
C PHE A 119 -23.35 4.59 -1.49
N PHE A 120 -23.26 5.74 -0.81
CA PHE A 120 -23.22 5.77 0.66
C PHE A 120 -24.59 5.65 1.34
N GLN A 121 -25.68 5.79 0.59
CA GLN A 121 -27.05 5.67 1.10
C GLN A 121 -27.68 4.36 0.61
N SER A 122 -28.18 4.35 -0.62
CA SER A 122 -28.96 3.21 -1.15
C SER A 122 -28.16 1.91 -1.25
N PHE A 123 -26.90 1.95 -1.71
CA PHE A 123 -26.08 0.73 -1.76
C PHE A 123 -25.68 0.26 -0.37
N PHE A 124 -25.36 1.18 0.54
CA PHE A 124 -25.09 0.86 1.94
C PHE A 124 -26.27 0.14 2.59
N GLU A 125 -27.49 0.65 2.42
CA GLU A 125 -28.70 0.01 2.92
C GLU A 125 -28.99 -1.34 2.23
N LYS A 126 -28.70 -1.48 0.93
CA LYS A 126 -28.80 -2.77 0.23
C LYS A 126 -27.84 -3.80 0.85
N LEU A 127 -26.57 -3.44 1.08
CA LEU A 127 -25.60 -4.33 1.73
C LEU A 127 -26.05 -4.76 3.13
N LYS A 128 -26.63 -3.83 3.90
CA LYS A 128 -27.12 -4.08 5.27
C LYS A 128 -28.25 -5.11 5.35
N GLN A 129 -28.97 -5.35 4.26
CA GLN A 129 -30.07 -6.34 4.21
C GLN A 129 -29.59 -7.79 4.09
N HIS A 130 -28.31 -8.02 3.79
CA HIS A 130 -27.76 -9.37 3.62
C HIS A 130 -27.06 -9.86 4.90
N GLU A 131 -27.52 -11.00 5.44
CA GLU A 131 -26.97 -11.59 6.68
C GLU A 131 -25.49 -11.97 6.61
N GLU A 132 -25.00 -12.23 5.39
CA GLU A 132 -23.61 -12.58 5.09
C GLU A 132 -22.66 -11.38 5.25
N ILE A 133 -23.21 -10.16 5.33
CA ILE A 133 -22.47 -8.91 5.48
C ILE A 133 -22.47 -8.50 6.96
N LYS A 134 -21.27 -8.47 7.54
CA LYS A 134 -21.01 -8.06 8.92
C LYS A 134 -20.09 -6.84 8.95
N ASP A 135 -20.01 -6.18 10.10
CA ASP A 135 -19.08 -5.07 10.36
C ASP A 135 -19.14 -3.92 9.33
N LEU A 136 -20.33 -3.67 8.79
CA LEU A 136 -20.56 -2.67 7.74
C LEU A 136 -20.43 -1.24 8.30
N ARG A 137 -19.50 -0.47 7.74
CA ARG A 137 -19.25 0.93 8.09
C ARG A 137 -18.87 1.77 6.88
N ALA A 138 -19.29 3.02 6.86
CA ALA A 138 -18.96 3.99 5.82
C ALA A 138 -17.98 5.04 6.36
N VAL A 139 -16.98 5.41 5.55
CA VAL A 139 -16.05 6.50 5.84
C VAL A 139 -16.05 7.46 4.64
N GLU A 140 -17.02 8.38 4.62
CA GLU A 140 -17.24 9.29 3.49
C GLU A 140 -16.22 10.44 3.43
N ASP A 141 -15.78 10.95 4.58
CA ASP A 141 -14.88 12.10 4.69
C ASP A 141 -13.38 11.74 4.54
N ALA A 142 -13.07 10.47 4.27
CA ALA A 142 -11.71 10.04 4.02
C ALA A 142 -11.12 10.67 2.74
N PHE A 143 -9.79 10.72 2.65
CA PHE A 143 -9.09 11.19 1.45
C PHE A 143 -9.53 10.45 0.18
N VAL A 144 -9.83 9.15 0.33
CA VAL A 144 -10.54 8.32 -0.64
C VAL A 144 -11.75 7.71 0.09
N PRO A 145 -12.99 8.15 -0.21
CA PRO A 145 -14.19 7.64 0.46
C PRO A 145 -14.38 6.14 0.24
N VAL A 146 -14.74 5.41 1.29
CA VAL A 146 -14.79 3.92 1.29
C VAL A 146 -15.94 3.38 2.15
N ILE A 147 -16.55 2.28 1.72
CA ILE A 147 -17.38 1.42 2.56
C ILE A 147 -16.55 0.19 2.94
N LYS A 148 -16.46 -0.12 4.23
CA LYS A 148 -15.71 -1.26 4.76
C LYS A 148 -16.70 -2.24 5.37
N PHE A 149 -16.53 -3.53 5.10
CA PHE A 149 -17.40 -4.58 5.64
C PHE A 149 -16.72 -5.94 5.55
N LYS A 150 -17.29 -6.92 6.24
CA LYS A 150 -16.91 -8.32 6.15
C LYS A 150 -17.99 -9.09 5.40
N PHE A 151 -17.68 -9.62 4.22
CA PHE A 151 -18.60 -10.45 3.44
C PHE A 151 -18.17 -11.90 3.55
N ASP A 152 -18.99 -12.71 4.21
CA ASP A 152 -18.78 -14.17 4.34
C ASP A 152 -17.37 -14.49 4.89
N GLY A 153 -16.99 -13.77 5.94
CA GLY A 153 -15.69 -13.92 6.58
C GLY A 153 -14.56 -13.05 6.01
N ILE A 154 -14.70 -12.47 4.81
CA ILE A 154 -13.65 -11.72 4.10
C ILE A 154 -13.84 -10.21 4.27
N GLU A 155 -12.80 -9.51 4.75
CA GLU A 155 -12.77 -8.04 4.80
C GLU A 155 -12.69 -7.44 3.39
N ILE A 156 -13.57 -6.49 3.09
CA ILE A 156 -13.65 -5.77 1.81
C ILE A 156 -13.62 -4.27 2.07
N ASP A 157 -12.69 -3.60 1.39
CA ASP A 157 -12.60 -2.15 1.28
C ASP A 157 -13.14 -1.76 -0.11
N LEU A 158 -14.39 -1.26 -0.16
CA LEU A 158 -15.06 -0.93 -1.40
C LEU A 158 -15.08 0.59 -1.65
N LEU A 159 -14.33 1.00 -2.67
CA LEU A 159 -14.30 2.36 -3.20
C LEU A 159 -15.39 2.58 -4.26
N PHE A 160 -15.65 3.84 -4.59
CA PHE A 160 -16.62 4.21 -5.61
C PHE A 160 -16.08 5.25 -6.61
N ALA A 161 -16.24 4.96 -7.89
CA ALA A 161 -16.00 5.89 -8.98
C ALA A 161 -17.18 5.91 -9.97
N ARG A 162 -17.65 7.13 -10.24
CA ARG A 162 -18.62 7.42 -11.27
C ARG A 162 -17.90 7.88 -12.53
N LEU A 163 -18.10 7.19 -13.65
CA LEU A 163 -17.52 7.57 -14.94
C LEU A 163 -18.47 8.44 -15.75
N ALA A 164 -17.92 9.27 -16.64
CA ALA A 164 -18.69 10.08 -17.59
C ALA A 164 -19.24 9.24 -18.77
N LEU A 165 -19.75 8.04 -18.49
CA LEU A 165 -20.30 7.09 -19.46
C LEU A 165 -21.79 6.84 -19.15
N GLN A 166 -22.60 6.60 -20.18
CA GLN A 166 -24.02 6.27 -20.00
C GLN A 166 -24.22 4.83 -19.50
N SER A 167 -23.34 3.92 -19.92
CA SER A 167 -23.28 2.54 -19.47
C SER A 167 -21.83 2.12 -19.23
N ILE A 168 -21.65 1.08 -18.42
CA ILE A 168 -20.33 0.52 -18.11
C ILE A 168 -20.16 -0.81 -18.86
N PRO A 169 -19.31 -0.86 -19.91
CA PRO A 169 -19.13 -2.08 -20.69
C PRO A 169 -18.28 -3.11 -19.94
N ASP A 170 -18.55 -4.41 -20.14
CA ASP A 170 -17.84 -5.49 -19.43
C ASP A 170 -16.33 -5.54 -19.77
N ASN A 171 -15.94 -5.07 -20.96
CA ASN A 171 -14.54 -4.99 -21.43
C ASN A 171 -13.86 -3.64 -21.12
N LEU A 172 -14.43 -2.81 -20.25
CA LEU A 172 -13.85 -1.52 -19.86
C LEU A 172 -12.41 -1.67 -19.33
N ASP A 173 -11.48 -0.92 -19.92
CA ASP A 173 -10.10 -0.75 -19.44
C ASP A 173 -9.95 0.61 -18.77
N LEU A 174 -9.54 0.60 -17.49
CA LEU A 174 -9.40 1.82 -16.68
C LEU A 174 -8.06 2.54 -16.91
N ARG A 175 -7.10 1.96 -17.64
CA ARG A 175 -5.75 2.54 -17.81
C ARG A 175 -5.72 3.81 -18.64
N GLY A 176 -6.63 3.96 -19.61
CA GLY A 176 -6.64 5.13 -20.51
C GLY A 176 -6.94 6.44 -19.79
N ASP A 177 -6.19 7.51 -20.06
CA ASP A 177 -6.38 8.81 -19.38
C ASP A 177 -7.72 9.48 -19.70
N SER A 178 -8.33 9.14 -20.84
CA SER A 178 -9.63 9.68 -21.26
C SER A 178 -10.74 9.43 -20.24
N ILE A 179 -10.66 8.34 -19.47
CA ILE A 179 -11.66 8.02 -18.44
C ILE A 179 -11.65 8.99 -17.26
N LEU A 180 -10.59 9.81 -17.11
CA LEU A 180 -10.45 10.79 -16.04
C LEU A 180 -11.05 12.17 -16.38
N ARG A 181 -11.50 12.38 -17.63
CA ARG A 181 -12.03 13.66 -18.08
C ARG A 181 -13.28 14.05 -17.29
N ASN A 182 -13.29 15.29 -16.81
CA ASN A 182 -14.42 15.90 -16.10
C ASN A 182 -14.89 15.11 -14.87
N LEU A 183 -14.00 14.35 -14.23
CA LEU A 183 -14.30 13.64 -13.00
C LEU A 183 -13.99 14.50 -11.77
N ASP A 184 -14.81 14.32 -10.73
CA ASP A 184 -14.51 14.82 -9.39
C ASP A 184 -13.21 14.19 -8.87
N ILE A 185 -12.44 14.96 -8.10
CA ILE A 185 -11.14 14.54 -7.58
C ILE A 185 -11.22 13.27 -6.74
N ARG A 186 -12.33 13.02 -6.02
CA ARG A 186 -12.52 11.79 -5.23
C ARG A 186 -12.71 10.57 -6.14
N CYS A 187 -13.32 10.73 -7.31
CA CYS A 187 -13.41 9.66 -8.32
C CYS A 187 -12.04 9.34 -8.92
N ILE A 188 -11.26 10.37 -9.26
CA ILE A 188 -9.89 10.21 -9.78
C ILE A 188 -9.02 9.46 -8.77
N ARG A 189 -9.05 9.85 -7.49
CA ARG A 189 -8.34 9.16 -6.41
C ARG A 189 -8.76 7.69 -6.27
N SER A 190 -10.06 7.41 -6.38
CA SER A 190 -10.61 6.05 -6.29
C SER A 190 -10.16 5.16 -7.46
N LEU A 191 -10.09 5.73 -8.68
CA LEU A 191 -9.63 5.02 -9.88
C LEU A 191 -8.12 4.71 -9.85
N ASN A 192 -7.32 5.55 -9.20
CA ASN A 192 -5.87 5.42 -9.20
C ASN A 192 -5.38 4.09 -8.61
N GLY A 193 -6.07 3.53 -7.60
CA GLY A 193 -5.71 2.22 -7.05
C GLY A 193 -5.67 1.12 -8.12
N CYS A 194 -6.73 1.03 -8.92
CA CYS A 194 -6.83 0.09 -10.04
C CYS A 194 -5.80 0.39 -11.13
N ARG A 195 -5.73 1.65 -11.57
CA ARG A 195 -4.83 2.08 -12.65
C ARG A 195 -3.36 1.78 -12.33
N VAL A 196 -2.91 2.13 -11.13
CA VAL A 196 -1.52 1.86 -10.69
C VAL A 196 -1.24 0.37 -10.63
N THR A 197 -2.17 -0.43 -10.10
CA THR A 197 -1.99 -1.86 -9.96
C THR A 197 -1.83 -2.56 -11.32
N ASP A 198 -2.71 -2.24 -12.27
CA ASP A 198 -2.66 -2.83 -13.61
C ASP A 198 -1.45 -2.32 -14.41
N GLU A 199 -1.05 -1.05 -14.26
CA GLU A 199 0.20 -0.53 -14.83
C GLU A 199 1.43 -1.29 -14.31
N ILE A 200 1.54 -1.53 -13.00
CA ILE A 200 2.65 -2.33 -12.43
C ILE A 200 2.71 -3.71 -13.08
N LEU A 201 1.57 -4.40 -13.23
CA LEU A 201 1.51 -5.72 -13.85
C LEU A 201 1.85 -5.70 -15.35
N TYR A 202 1.61 -4.59 -16.04
CA TYR A 202 1.98 -4.40 -17.44
C TYR A 202 3.47 -4.07 -17.63
N LEU A 203 4.08 -3.42 -16.62
CA LEU A 203 5.44 -2.91 -16.65
C LEU A 203 6.50 -3.89 -16.13
N VAL A 204 6.12 -5.13 -15.78
CA VAL A 204 7.05 -6.20 -15.40
C VAL A 204 7.21 -7.24 -16.52
N PRO A 205 8.43 -7.75 -16.74
CA PRO A 205 8.72 -8.72 -17.80
C PRO A 205 8.17 -10.12 -17.49
N ASN A 206 8.16 -10.53 -16.22
CA ASN A 206 7.63 -11.82 -15.77
C ASN A 206 6.82 -11.63 -14.49
N LYS A 207 5.51 -11.88 -14.56
CA LYS A 207 4.56 -11.66 -13.45
C LYS A 207 4.77 -12.64 -12.29
N GLU A 208 5.12 -13.89 -12.57
CA GLU A 208 5.32 -14.92 -11.54
C GLU A 208 6.57 -14.64 -10.71
N ASN A 209 7.69 -14.32 -11.37
CA ASN A 209 8.91 -13.91 -10.69
C ASN A 209 8.69 -12.63 -9.87
N PHE A 210 7.99 -11.65 -10.44
CA PHE A 210 7.60 -10.43 -9.71
C PHE A 210 6.79 -10.74 -8.44
N ARG A 211 5.75 -11.57 -8.55
CA ARG A 211 4.88 -11.95 -7.41
C ARG A 211 5.66 -12.63 -6.31
N LEU A 212 6.49 -13.61 -6.65
CA LEU A 212 7.26 -14.36 -5.67
C LEU A 212 8.31 -13.47 -4.97
N THR A 213 9.01 -12.61 -5.72
CA THR A 213 9.92 -11.62 -5.13
C THR A 213 9.17 -10.63 -4.24
N LEU A 214 8.01 -10.14 -4.66
CA LEU A 214 7.23 -9.19 -3.87
C LEU A 214 6.69 -9.82 -2.57
N ARG A 215 6.29 -11.09 -2.57
CA ARG A 215 5.95 -11.82 -1.33
C ARG A 215 7.12 -11.85 -0.36
N ALA A 216 8.33 -12.17 -0.85
CA ALA A 216 9.54 -12.19 -0.03
C ALA A 216 9.88 -10.81 0.55
N ILE A 217 9.84 -9.76 -0.27
CA ILE A 217 10.14 -8.39 0.17
C ILE A 217 9.08 -7.85 1.14
N LYS A 218 7.79 -8.13 0.93
CA LYS A 218 6.73 -7.75 1.89
C LYS A 218 6.92 -8.45 3.23
N LEU A 219 7.21 -9.75 3.21
CA LEU A 219 7.50 -10.51 4.43
C LEU A 219 8.71 -9.91 5.15
N TRP A 220 9.83 -9.73 4.44
CA TRP A 220 11.03 -9.09 4.96
C TRP A 220 10.72 -7.73 5.59
N ALA A 221 10.09 -6.80 4.85
CA ALA A 221 9.80 -5.46 5.34
C ALA A 221 8.93 -5.46 6.60
N LYS A 222 7.90 -6.32 6.67
CA LYS A 222 7.08 -6.50 7.87
C LYS A 222 7.91 -7.03 9.04
N ARG A 223 8.70 -8.09 8.83
CA ARG A 223 9.56 -8.69 9.87
C ARG A 223 10.65 -7.76 10.35
N ARG A 224 11.13 -6.86 9.49
CA ARG A 224 12.15 -5.85 9.80
C ARG A 224 11.58 -4.56 10.40
N GLY A 225 10.26 -4.44 10.53
CA GLY A 225 9.62 -3.27 11.14
C GLY A 225 9.69 -2.01 10.29
N ILE A 226 9.68 -2.15 8.95
CA ILE A 226 9.76 -1.03 7.99
C ILE A 226 8.60 -1.04 6.98
N TYR A 227 7.45 -1.60 7.38
CA TYR A 227 6.23 -1.66 6.57
C TYR A 227 5.11 -0.86 7.24
N SER A 228 4.99 0.43 6.91
CA SER A 228 3.87 1.31 7.31
C SER A 228 4.00 2.69 6.64
N ASN A 229 3.16 2.99 5.65
CA ASN A 229 3.12 4.34 5.04
C ASN A 229 2.71 5.42 6.05
N MET A 230 1.81 5.07 6.97
CA MET A 230 1.27 6.00 7.98
C MET A 230 2.39 6.54 8.89
N LEU A 231 3.32 5.66 9.27
CA LEU A 231 4.46 5.96 10.15
C LEU A 231 5.72 6.43 9.40
N GLY A 232 5.61 6.71 8.10
CA GLY A 232 6.71 7.24 7.29
C GLY A 232 7.66 6.18 6.73
N PHE A 233 7.30 4.90 6.79
CA PHE A 233 7.95 3.84 6.03
C PHE A 233 7.20 3.58 4.70
N LEU A 234 7.49 2.46 4.02
CA LEU A 234 6.84 2.12 2.75
C LEU A 234 5.58 1.28 2.96
N GLY A 235 4.56 1.60 2.18
CA GLY A 235 3.34 0.79 2.05
C GLY A 235 3.45 -0.26 0.93
N GLY A 236 2.40 -1.06 0.77
CA GLY A 236 2.39 -2.19 -0.17
C GLY A 236 2.65 -1.79 -1.63
N VAL A 237 2.06 -0.69 -2.10
CA VAL A 237 2.26 -0.21 -3.48
C VAL A 237 3.70 0.27 -3.73
N SER A 238 4.32 0.94 -2.75
CA SER A 238 5.70 1.41 -2.87
C SER A 238 6.67 0.23 -2.97
N TRP A 239 6.48 -0.81 -2.13
CA TRP A 239 7.26 -2.05 -2.24
C TRP A 239 7.05 -2.75 -3.58
N ALA A 240 5.82 -2.80 -4.09
CA ALA A 240 5.52 -3.36 -5.41
C ALA A 240 6.28 -2.61 -6.52
N MET A 241 6.34 -1.28 -6.47
CA MET A 241 7.07 -0.50 -7.47
C MET A 241 8.58 -0.69 -7.38
N LEU A 242 9.17 -0.77 -6.18
CA LEU A 242 10.60 -1.08 -6.05
C LEU A 242 10.95 -2.47 -6.61
N VAL A 243 10.12 -3.47 -6.34
CA VAL A 243 10.29 -4.83 -6.88
C VAL A 243 10.09 -4.83 -8.40
N ALA A 244 9.07 -4.14 -8.92
CA ALA A 244 8.83 -4.01 -10.34
C ALA A 244 10.05 -3.39 -11.05
N ARG A 245 10.63 -2.31 -10.48
CA ARG A 245 11.84 -1.69 -11.02
C ARG A 245 13.01 -2.65 -11.05
N THR A 246 13.18 -3.48 -10.02
CA THR A 246 14.20 -4.53 -9.99
C THR A 246 13.99 -5.54 -11.11
N CYS A 247 12.74 -5.97 -11.35
CA CYS A 247 12.41 -6.89 -12.44
C CYS A 247 12.71 -6.30 -13.82
N GLN A 248 12.48 -4.99 -14.03
CA GLN A 248 12.85 -4.30 -15.27
C GLN A 248 14.36 -4.33 -15.54
N LEU A 249 15.17 -4.20 -14.47
CA LEU A 249 16.63 -4.20 -14.58
C LEU A 249 17.23 -5.60 -14.79
N TYR A 250 16.49 -6.66 -14.46
CA TYR A 250 16.92 -8.06 -14.56
C TYR A 250 15.78 -8.95 -15.12
N PRO A 251 15.38 -8.77 -16.39
CA PRO A 251 14.13 -9.31 -16.91
C PRO A 251 14.05 -10.84 -16.96
N ASN A 252 15.19 -11.51 -17.06
CA ASN A 252 15.26 -12.97 -17.15
C ASN A 252 15.53 -13.65 -15.79
N ALA A 253 15.78 -12.89 -14.73
CA ALA A 253 16.16 -13.46 -13.44
C ALA A 253 14.97 -14.10 -12.69
N VAL A 254 15.26 -15.14 -11.90
CA VAL A 254 14.30 -15.79 -11.00
C VAL A 254 14.27 -15.11 -9.62
N ALA A 255 13.26 -15.45 -8.81
CA ALA A 255 12.95 -14.72 -7.59
C ALA A 255 14.12 -14.64 -6.58
N ALA A 256 14.90 -15.71 -6.39
CA ALA A 256 16.07 -15.68 -5.50
C ALA A 256 17.09 -14.61 -5.92
N THR A 257 17.44 -14.59 -7.21
CA THR A 257 18.33 -13.59 -7.79
C THR A 257 17.73 -12.20 -7.69
N LEU A 258 16.43 -12.04 -7.99
CA LEU A 258 15.73 -10.75 -7.90
C LEU A 258 15.70 -10.20 -6.47
N VAL A 259 15.50 -11.03 -5.44
CA VAL A 259 15.55 -10.59 -4.03
C VAL A 259 16.95 -10.07 -3.68
N HIS A 260 18.00 -10.76 -4.09
CA HIS A 260 19.37 -10.28 -3.90
C HIS A 260 19.63 -8.97 -4.68
N LYS A 261 19.23 -8.90 -5.95
CA LYS A 261 19.40 -7.71 -6.79
C LYS A 261 18.60 -6.51 -6.29
N PHE A 262 17.44 -6.74 -5.68
CA PHE A 262 16.65 -5.69 -5.03
C PHE A 262 17.49 -4.97 -3.96
N PHE A 263 18.13 -5.72 -3.06
CA PHE A 263 18.99 -5.12 -2.04
C PHE A 263 20.23 -4.47 -2.64
N LEU A 264 20.83 -5.08 -3.66
CA LEU A 264 21.98 -4.49 -4.35
C LEU A 264 21.66 -3.13 -4.97
N VAL A 265 20.51 -3.02 -5.64
CA VAL A 265 20.06 -1.77 -6.28
C VAL A 265 19.73 -0.72 -5.23
N PHE A 266 18.86 -1.03 -4.25
CA PHE A 266 18.35 0.00 -3.34
C PHE A 266 19.26 0.34 -2.17
N SER A 267 20.25 -0.50 -1.85
CA SER A 267 21.32 -0.12 -0.91
C SER A 267 22.33 0.88 -1.50
N LYS A 268 22.39 0.95 -2.84
CA LYS A 268 23.28 1.85 -3.60
C LYS A 268 22.53 2.96 -4.33
N TRP A 269 21.21 3.02 -4.19
CA TRP A 269 20.40 4.03 -4.87
C TRP A 269 20.70 5.42 -4.31
N GLU A 270 21.00 6.36 -5.20
CA GLU A 270 21.36 7.73 -4.84
C GLU A 270 20.11 8.58 -4.59
N TRP A 271 19.51 8.41 -3.41
CA TRP A 271 18.39 9.26 -2.97
C TRP A 271 18.82 10.74 -2.92
N PRO A 272 17.99 11.69 -3.39
CA PRO A 272 16.56 11.58 -3.67
C PRO A 272 16.20 11.32 -5.16
N ASN A 273 17.08 10.72 -5.97
CA ASN A 273 16.71 10.37 -7.35
C ASN A 273 15.43 9.49 -7.37
N PRO A 274 14.41 9.81 -8.20
CA PRO A 274 13.13 9.12 -8.14
C PRO A 274 13.17 7.74 -8.79
N VAL A 275 12.44 6.80 -8.17
CA VAL A 275 12.17 5.50 -8.80
C VAL A 275 10.97 5.64 -9.74
N LEU A 276 11.21 5.45 -11.03
CA LEU A 276 10.22 5.52 -12.11
C LEU A 276 10.11 4.17 -12.82
N LEU A 277 8.87 3.73 -13.12
CA LEU A 277 8.61 2.49 -13.85
C LEU A 277 8.38 2.68 -15.36
N LYS A 278 7.97 3.89 -15.76
CA LYS A 278 7.80 4.31 -17.16
C LYS A 278 8.09 5.80 -17.26
N GLN A 279 8.26 6.30 -18.49
CA GLN A 279 8.34 7.74 -18.70
C GLN A 279 6.99 8.35 -18.33
N PRO A 280 6.97 9.47 -17.56
CA PRO A 280 5.75 10.23 -17.36
C PRO A 280 5.22 10.70 -18.72
N GLU A 281 3.93 10.49 -18.95
CA GLU A 281 3.23 11.01 -20.12
C GLU A 281 2.54 12.31 -19.73
N ASP A 282 2.66 13.33 -20.58
CA ASP A 282 1.94 14.58 -20.41
C ASP A 282 0.47 14.40 -20.79
N SER A 283 -0.42 14.95 -19.97
CA SER A 283 -1.87 14.88 -20.18
C SER A 283 -2.52 16.23 -19.93
N ASN A 284 -3.46 16.60 -20.79
CA ASN A 284 -4.08 17.93 -20.81
C ASN A 284 -5.13 18.15 -19.71
N LEU A 285 -5.19 17.27 -18.70
CA LEU A 285 -6.24 17.29 -17.66
C LEU A 285 -5.91 18.19 -16.46
N ASN A 286 -4.74 18.87 -16.46
CA ASN A 286 -4.30 19.81 -15.42
C ASN A 286 -4.43 19.27 -13.99
N LEU A 287 -4.31 17.95 -13.80
CA LEU A 287 -4.31 17.32 -12.49
C LEU A 287 -2.94 17.52 -11.83
N PRO A 288 -2.86 17.52 -10.48
CA PRO A 288 -1.59 17.60 -9.78
C PRO A 288 -0.71 16.41 -10.15
N VAL A 289 0.47 16.66 -10.73
CA VAL A 289 1.48 15.66 -11.06
C VAL A 289 2.72 15.95 -10.23
N TRP A 290 3.36 14.91 -9.71
CA TRP A 290 4.64 15.03 -9.04
C TRP A 290 5.70 15.44 -10.06
N ASP A 291 6.27 16.63 -9.90
CA ASP A 291 7.38 17.10 -10.72
C ASP A 291 8.21 18.15 -9.95
N PRO A 292 9.39 17.79 -9.44
CA PRO A 292 10.23 18.68 -8.64
C PRO A 292 10.81 19.86 -9.46
N ARG A 293 10.74 19.84 -10.79
CA ARG A 293 11.18 20.96 -11.64
C ARG A 293 10.23 22.14 -11.49
N VAL A 294 8.92 21.86 -11.50
CA VAL A 294 7.86 22.88 -11.50
C VAL A 294 7.25 23.11 -10.13
N ASN A 295 7.21 22.10 -9.26
CA ASN A 295 6.63 22.20 -7.92
C ASN A 295 7.72 22.21 -6.83
N PRO A 296 7.93 23.33 -6.11
CA PRO A 296 8.95 23.41 -5.07
C PRO A 296 8.76 22.43 -3.91
N SER A 297 7.52 22.06 -3.56
CA SER A 297 7.27 21.14 -2.44
C SER A 297 7.81 19.74 -2.73
N ASP A 298 7.73 19.31 -3.99
CA ASP A 298 8.21 18.01 -4.45
C ASP A 298 9.74 17.85 -4.34
N ARG A 299 10.49 18.96 -4.30
CA ARG A 299 11.97 18.98 -4.18
C ARG A 299 12.45 18.49 -2.82
N TYR A 300 11.59 18.56 -1.80
CA TYR A 300 11.93 18.15 -0.43
C TYR A 300 11.65 16.66 -0.16
N HIS A 301 11.11 15.92 -1.14
CA HIS A 301 10.87 14.49 -0.98
C HIS A 301 12.19 13.69 -0.89
N LEU A 302 12.34 12.93 0.19
CA LEU A 302 13.63 12.31 0.55
C LEU A 302 13.90 10.96 -0.12
N MET A 303 12.84 10.23 -0.48
CA MET A 303 12.91 8.89 -1.08
C MET A 303 11.76 8.70 -2.09
N PRO A 304 11.71 9.46 -3.20
CA PRO A 304 10.54 9.48 -4.08
C PRO A 304 10.38 8.19 -4.89
N ILE A 305 9.19 7.58 -4.78
CA ILE A 305 8.79 6.39 -5.55
C ILE A 305 7.46 6.70 -6.24
N ILE A 306 7.51 6.85 -7.55
CA ILE A 306 6.46 7.53 -8.31
C ILE A 306 5.50 6.54 -8.95
N THR A 307 4.21 6.77 -8.77
CA THR A 307 3.16 5.93 -9.37
C THR A 307 3.18 6.03 -10.90
N PRO A 308 3.06 4.92 -11.63
CA PRO A 308 3.19 4.92 -13.10
C PRO A 308 1.98 5.49 -13.84
N ALA A 309 0.78 5.39 -13.27
CA ALA A 309 -0.44 5.88 -13.89
C ALA A 309 -0.58 7.40 -13.71
N TYR A 310 -1.05 8.10 -14.74
CA TYR A 310 -1.44 9.50 -14.64
C TYR A 310 -2.69 9.66 -13.75
N PRO A 311 -2.76 10.72 -12.90
CA PRO A 311 -1.66 11.65 -12.59
C PRO A 311 -0.63 11.02 -11.64
N GLN A 312 0.64 11.10 -12.03
CA GLN A 312 1.73 10.48 -11.28
C GLN A 312 1.92 11.21 -9.95
N GLN A 313 2.08 10.46 -8.86
CA GLN A 313 2.24 10.98 -7.50
C GLN A 313 3.39 10.26 -6.80
N ASN A 314 4.00 10.94 -5.82
CA ASN A 314 4.96 10.28 -4.93
C ASN A 314 4.22 9.41 -3.92
N SER A 315 4.44 8.09 -3.94
CA SER A 315 3.83 7.16 -2.99
C SER A 315 4.47 7.17 -1.59
N THR A 316 5.61 7.84 -1.43
CA THR A 316 6.45 7.82 -0.22
C THR A 316 6.73 9.22 0.31
N TYR A 317 5.78 10.14 0.14
CA TYR A 317 5.90 11.53 0.63
C TYR A 317 5.99 11.62 2.17
N ASN A 318 5.55 10.59 2.91
CA ASN A 318 5.66 10.54 4.38
C ASN A 318 7.06 10.14 4.89
N VAL A 319 7.99 9.75 4.01
CA VAL A 319 9.33 9.33 4.42
C VAL A 319 10.11 10.51 5.02
N SER A 320 10.58 10.33 6.26
CA SER A 320 11.39 11.31 6.99
C SER A 320 12.88 11.00 6.90
N THR A 321 13.72 11.86 7.49
CA THR A 321 15.17 11.62 7.53
C THR A 321 15.49 10.36 8.33
N SER A 322 14.79 10.12 9.45
CA SER A 322 14.98 8.93 10.26
C SER A 322 14.56 7.67 9.52
N THR A 323 13.36 7.64 8.96
CA THR A 323 12.85 6.42 8.30
C THR A 323 13.65 6.09 7.04
N ARG A 324 14.09 7.08 6.25
CA ARG A 324 15.03 6.87 5.13
C ARG A 324 16.34 6.25 5.61
N THR A 325 16.90 6.74 6.71
CA THR A 325 18.17 6.24 7.27
C THR A 325 18.01 4.78 7.71
N ILE A 326 16.93 4.46 8.44
CA ILE A 326 16.62 3.10 8.88
C ILE A 326 16.46 2.15 7.69
N MET A 327 15.69 2.54 6.67
CA MET A 327 15.51 1.70 5.48
C MET A 327 16.82 1.51 4.71
N SER A 328 17.66 2.54 4.64
CA SER A 328 18.98 2.44 4.00
C SER A 328 19.90 1.46 4.73
N GLU A 329 19.87 1.43 6.07
CA GLU A 329 20.58 0.42 6.88
C GLU A 329 20.03 -0.99 6.61
N GLU A 330 18.71 -1.14 6.58
CA GLU A 330 18.06 -2.44 6.36
C GLU A 330 18.30 -2.97 4.94
N PHE A 331 18.39 -2.12 3.91
CA PHE A 331 18.80 -2.55 2.57
C PHE A 331 20.23 -3.07 2.53
N LYS A 332 21.17 -2.40 3.23
CA LYS A 332 22.56 -2.86 3.33
C LYS A 332 22.66 -4.20 4.07
N TYR A 333 21.89 -4.35 5.15
CA TYR A 333 21.79 -5.62 5.87
C TYR A 333 21.18 -6.74 5.00
N GLY A 334 20.10 -6.45 4.27
CA GLY A 334 19.50 -7.41 3.33
C GLY A 334 20.48 -7.84 2.24
N LEU A 335 21.31 -6.91 1.74
CA LEU A 335 22.37 -7.25 0.79
C LEU A 335 23.39 -8.21 1.41
N SER A 336 23.91 -7.91 2.61
CA SER A 336 24.90 -8.79 3.24
C SER A 336 24.35 -10.18 3.54
N VAL A 337 23.10 -10.28 3.99
CA VAL A 337 22.45 -11.58 4.26
C VAL A 337 22.25 -12.36 2.96
N THR A 338 21.78 -11.72 1.89
CA THR A 338 21.59 -12.41 0.61
C THR A 338 22.92 -12.81 -0.04
N ASP A 339 23.99 -12.04 0.12
CA ASP A 339 25.34 -12.43 -0.28
C ASP A 339 25.79 -13.72 0.42
N GLU A 340 25.58 -13.82 1.74
CA GLU A 340 25.89 -15.03 2.49
C GLU A 340 25.06 -16.24 2.04
N ILE A 341 23.76 -16.05 1.76
CA ILE A 341 22.87 -17.10 1.26
C ILE A 341 23.36 -17.65 -0.08
N LEU A 342 23.66 -16.76 -1.03
CA LEU A 342 24.14 -17.13 -2.37
C LEU A 342 25.55 -17.74 -2.35
N GLN A 343 26.33 -17.50 -1.30
CA GLN A 343 27.61 -18.16 -1.03
C GLN A 343 27.45 -19.49 -0.26
N GLY A 344 26.23 -19.89 0.10
CA GLY A 344 25.96 -21.11 0.88
C GLY A 344 26.34 -21.01 2.36
N LYS A 345 26.52 -19.79 2.90
CA LYS A 345 26.91 -19.53 4.30
C LYS A 345 25.73 -19.27 5.24
N ALA A 346 24.53 -19.06 4.69
CA ALA A 346 23.31 -18.81 5.44
C ALA A 346 22.09 -19.37 4.70
N GLU A 347 20.98 -19.52 5.42
CA GLU A 347 19.68 -19.92 4.88
C GLU A 347 18.70 -18.74 4.82
N TRP A 348 17.67 -18.84 3.98
CA TRP A 348 16.67 -17.78 3.78
C TRP A 348 15.93 -17.34 5.04
N SER A 349 15.80 -18.23 6.03
CA SER A 349 15.20 -17.90 7.34
C SER A 349 15.89 -16.71 8.01
N LYS A 350 17.22 -16.57 7.84
CA LYS A 350 18.02 -15.45 8.38
C LYS A 350 17.53 -14.09 7.88
N LEU A 351 17.07 -14.01 6.62
CA LEU A 351 16.55 -12.77 6.04
C LEU A 351 15.26 -12.31 6.73
N PHE A 352 14.45 -13.26 7.23
CA PHE A 352 13.15 -12.99 7.85
C PHE A 352 13.19 -12.91 9.38
N GLU A 353 14.39 -12.93 9.96
CA GLU A 353 14.59 -12.72 11.39
C GLU A 353 14.28 -11.26 11.76
N PRO A 354 13.46 -11.02 12.80
CA PRO A 354 13.16 -9.67 13.24
C PRO A 354 14.39 -9.05 13.91
N PRO A 355 14.62 -7.73 13.76
CA PRO A 355 15.67 -7.05 14.48
C PRO A 355 15.35 -7.06 15.97
N ASN A 356 16.40 -7.06 16.81
CA ASN A 356 16.23 -6.88 18.25
C ASN A 356 15.96 -5.39 18.56
N PHE A 357 14.80 -4.87 18.16
CA PHE A 357 14.44 -3.45 18.27
C PHE A 357 14.66 -2.92 19.70
N PHE A 358 14.11 -3.61 20.71
CA PHE A 358 14.22 -3.26 22.14
C PHE A 358 15.63 -3.41 22.71
N GLN A 359 16.57 -3.95 21.93
CA GLN A 359 17.98 -4.02 22.29
C GLN A 359 18.86 -3.07 21.49
N LYS A 360 18.38 -2.57 20.34
CA LYS A 360 19.13 -1.71 19.40
C LYS A 360 19.42 -0.33 19.99
N TYR A 361 18.46 0.24 20.74
CA TYR A 361 18.58 1.59 21.28
C TYR A 361 18.85 1.60 22.79
N LYS A 362 19.54 2.65 23.26
CA LYS A 362 19.79 2.89 24.69
C LYS A 362 18.61 3.61 25.36
N HIS A 363 17.88 4.42 24.59
CA HIS A 363 16.77 5.25 25.05
C HIS A 363 15.55 5.04 24.16
N TYR A 364 14.37 5.10 24.78
CA TYR A 364 13.09 5.00 24.10
C TYR A 364 12.14 6.07 24.63
N ILE A 365 11.19 6.46 23.79
CA ILE A 365 9.95 7.12 24.21
C ILE A 365 8.85 6.06 24.11
N VAL A 366 8.10 5.88 25.20
CA VAL A 366 6.86 5.10 25.22
C VAL A 366 5.71 6.07 25.04
N LEU A 367 4.94 5.88 23.99
CA LEU A 367 3.73 6.65 23.72
C LEU A 367 2.52 5.78 24.06
N THR A 368 1.72 6.19 25.02
CA THR A 368 0.58 5.46 25.55
C THR A 368 -0.70 6.20 25.19
N ALA A 369 -1.65 5.52 24.54
CA ALA A 369 -3.00 6.01 24.29
C ALA A 369 -4.01 5.14 25.04
N SER A 370 -4.98 5.76 25.70
CA SER A 370 -6.02 5.05 26.47
C SER A 370 -7.40 5.63 26.20
N ALA A 371 -8.45 4.84 26.36
CA ALA A 371 -9.84 5.32 26.37
C ALA A 371 -10.69 4.56 27.40
N SER A 372 -11.91 5.02 27.66
CA SER A 372 -12.81 4.42 28.67
C SER A 372 -13.58 3.19 28.17
N THR A 373 -13.70 3.02 26.85
CA THR A 373 -14.46 1.93 26.20
C THR A 373 -13.69 1.40 25.00
N GLU A 374 -13.99 0.17 24.60
CA GLU A 374 -13.35 -0.48 23.45
C GLU A 374 -13.58 0.29 22.13
N GLU A 375 -14.82 0.71 21.87
CA GLU A 375 -15.19 1.48 20.68
C GLU A 375 -14.39 2.79 20.59
N ASN A 376 -14.37 3.56 21.69
CA ASN A 376 -13.62 4.81 21.75
C ASN A 376 -12.11 4.56 21.61
N HIS A 377 -11.61 3.46 22.19
CA HIS A 377 -10.21 3.09 22.07
C HIS A 377 -9.82 2.84 20.63
N LEU A 378 -10.62 2.10 19.85
CA LEU A 378 -10.36 1.80 18.44
C LEU A 378 -10.30 3.07 17.58
N GLU A 379 -11.23 4.01 17.76
CA GLU A 379 -11.19 5.31 17.07
C GLU A 379 -9.96 6.13 17.48
N TRP A 380 -9.69 6.18 18.80
CA TRP A 380 -8.61 6.98 19.38
C TRP A 380 -7.24 6.52 18.91
N ILE A 381 -6.97 5.21 18.96
CA ILE A 381 -5.67 4.67 18.52
C ILE A 381 -5.43 4.91 17.03
N GLY A 382 -6.47 4.84 16.20
CA GLY A 382 -6.37 5.12 14.77
C GLY A 382 -5.95 6.57 14.51
N LEU A 383 -6.53 7.53 15.24
CA LEU A 383 -6.09 8.92 15.17
C LEU A 383 -4.65 9.09 15.68
N VAL A 384 -4.33 8.57 16.87
CA VAL A 384 -3.00 8.70 17.47
C VAL A 384 -1.91 8.15 16.54
N GLU A 385 -2.10 6.92 16.04
CA GLU A 385 -1.18 6.27 15.11
C GLU A 385 -0.93 7.11 13.85
N SER A 386 -1.98 7.72 13.30
CA SER A 386 -1.88 8.59 12.13
C SER A 386 -1.05 9.86 12.35
N LYS A 387 -0.77 10.23 13.61
CA LYS A 387 -0.02 11.42 14.00
C LYS A 387 1.36 11.13 14.58
N ILE A 388 1.72 9.88 14.87
CA ILE A 388 3.06 9.55 15.44
C ILE A 388 4.19 10.10 14.57
N ARG A 389 4.02 10.16 13.24
CA ARG A 389 5.00 10.78 12.34
C ARG A 389 5.28 12.26 12.65
N VAL A 390 4.30 12.99 13.19
CA VAL A 390 4.45 14.39 13.63
C VAL A 390 5.41 14.45 14.81
N LEU A 391 5.28 13.53 15.78
CA LEU A 391 6.23 13.42 16.89
C LEU A 391 7.63 13.09 16.37
N VAL A 392 7.77 12.15 15.44
CA VAL A 392 9.07 11.84 14.80
C VAL A 392 9.66 13.10 14.15
N GLY A 393 8.86 13.87 13.41
CA GLY A 393 9.29 15.13 12.81
C GLY A 393 9.69 16.21 13.83
N ASN A 394 8.98 16.32 14.96
CA ASN A 394 9.36 17.21 16.06
C ASN A 394 10.73 16.80 16.63
N LEU A 395 10.91 15.51 16.92
CA LEU A 395 12.15 14.96 17.46
C LEU A 395 13.33 15.11 16.48
N GLU A 396 13.11 14.98 15.17
CA GLU A 396 14.16 15.19 14.15
C GLU A 396 14.68 16.63 14.09
N ARG A 397 13.83 17.62 14.42
CA ARG A 397 14.24 19.03 14.50
C ARG A 397 15.01 19.35 15.77
N ASN A 398 14.95 18.48 16.78
CA ASN A 398 15.69 18.67 18.02
C ASN A 398 17.20 18.53 17.76
N GLU A 399 17.97 19.54 18.16
CA GLU A 399 19.40 19.60 17.88
C GLU A 399 20.21 18.45 18.50
N TYR A 400 19.70 17.80 19.54
CA TYR A 400 20.38 16.70 20.23
C TYR A 400 20.00 15.32 19.70
N ILE A 401 19.00 15.20 18.81
CA ILE A 401 18.54 13.91 18.29
C ILE A 401 19.14 13.66 16.91
N THR A 402 19.69 12.46 16.71
CA THR A 402 20.17 11.96 15.41
C THR A 402 19.09 11.17 14.69
N LEU A 403 18.34 10.35 15.42
CA LEU A 403 17.37 9.41 14.87
C LEU A 403 16.22 9.15 15.85
N ALA A 404 14.99 9.15 15.35
CA ALA A 404 13.82 8.62 16.04
C ALA A 404 13.22 7.46 15.22
N HIS A 405 13.25 6.24 15.78
CA HIS A 405 12.76 5.02 15.12
C HIS A 405 11.49 4.52 15.81
N VAL A 406 10.33 4.80 15.23
CA VAL A 406 9.06 4.21 15.68
C VAL A 406 8.99 2.72 15.32
N ASN A 407 8.67 1.86 16.29
CA ASN A 407 8.28 0.48 16.00
C ASN A 407 6.84 0.49 15.43
N PRO A 408 6.60 -0.06 14.22
CA PRO A 408 5.27 -0.06 13.64
C PRO A 408 4.24 -0.90 14.38
N GLN A 409 4.67 -1.83 15.23
CA GLN A 409 3.76 -2.63 16.05
C GLN A 409 3.41 -1.89 17.34
N SER A 410 2.12 -1.74 17.62
CA SER A 410 1.60 -1.35 18.93
C SER A 410 1.56 -2.54 19.89
N PHE A 411 1.61 -2.25 21.18
CA PHE A 411 1.58 -3.24 22.25
C PHE A 411 0.42 -2.93 23.20
N PRO A 412 -0.39 -3.93 23.59
CA PRO A 412 -1.50 -3.70 24.52
C PRO A 412 -0.98 -3.39 25.93
N GLY A 413 -1.66 -2.46 26.61
CA GLY A 413 -1.58 -2.28 28.05
C GLY A 413 -2.79 -2.85 28.77
N ASN A 414 -2.97 -2.51 30.04
CA ASN A 414 -4.17 -2.85 30.81
C ASN A 414 -5.31 -1.89 30.42
N ASP A 415 -6.56 -2.37 30.37
CA ASP A 415 -7.78 -1.56 30.28
C ASP A 415 -7.81 -0.56 29.10
N PHE A 416 -8.08 -1.04 27.88
CA PHE A 416 -8.20 -0.22 26.66
C PHE A 416 -7.03 0.76 26.46
N VAL A 417 -5.81 0.22 26.61
CA VAL A 417 -4.55 0.95 26.42
C VAL A 417 -3.75 0.34 25.28
N SER A 418 -3.18 1.19 24.45
CA SER A 418 -2.18 0.83 23.44
C SER A 418 -0.91 1.65 23.61
N MET A 419 0.23 1.00 23.42
CA MET A 419 1.56 1.60 23.57
C MET A 419 2.39 1.46 22.29
N TRP A 420 3.08 2.52 21.91
CA TRP A 420 4.10 2.52 20.86
C TRP A 420 5.46 2.86 21.44
N PHE A 421 6.50 2.30 20.84
CA PHE A 421 7.88 2.51 21.28
C PHE A 421 8.68 3.19 20.18
N ILE A 422 9.35 4.28 20.53
CA ILE A 422 10.20 5.06 19.63
C ILE A 422 11.64 4.99 20.16
N GLY A 423 12.52 4.28 19.45
CA GLY A 423 13.94 4.22 19.76
C GLY A 423 14.65 5.52 19.41
N ILE A 424 15.45 6.06 20.33
CA ILE A 424 16.14 7.35 20.17
C ILE A 424 17.65 7.14 20.09
N ILE A 425 18.29 7.78 19.11
CA ILE A 425 19.73 7.98 19.06
C ILE A 425 20.00 9.47 19.27
N PHE A 426 20.73 9.81 20.32
CA PHE A 426 21.20 11.17 20.56
C PHE A 426 22.52 11.43 19.82
N LYS A 427 22.72 12.68 19.38
CA LYS A 427 23.99 13.14 18.81
C LYS A 427 25.08 13.03 19.88
N LYS A 428 26.28 12.62 19.46
CA LYS A 428 27.45 12.67 20.33
C LYS A 428 27.90 14.13 20.44
N VAL A 429 27.86 14.70 21.63
CA VAL A 429 28.39 16.04 21.90
C VAL A 429 29.84 15.87 22.36
N GLU A 430 30.80 16.33 21.56
CA GLU A 430 32.23 16.01 21.76
C GLU A 430 32.86 16.73 22.98
N ASN A 431 32.23 17.81 23.47
CA ASN A 431 32.83 18.75 24.43
C ASN A 431 32.05 18.94 25.76
N ALA A 432 31.11 18.07 26.11
CA ALA A 432 30.35 18.15 27.37
C ALA A 432 30.45 16.83 28.18
N GLU A 433 30.71 16.95 29.48
CA GLU A 433 30.72 15.79 30.41
C GLU A 433 29.31 15.24 30.68
N SER A 434 28.32 16.15 30.70
CA SER A 434 26.90 15.81 30.79
C SER A 434 26.08 16.82 29.98
N VAL A 435 25.11 16.34 29.20
CA VAL A 435 24.18 17.19 28.45
C VAL A 435 22.79 17.01 29.01
N ASN A 436 22.15 18.12 29.38
CA ASN A 436 20.74 18.14 29.77
C ASN A 436 19.90 18.37 28.52
N ILE A 437 19.10 17.39 28.14
CA ILE A 437 18.20 17.46 26.99
C ILE A 437 16.78 17.58 27.52
N ASP A 438 16.08 18.61 27.07
CA ASP A 438 14.67 18.81 27.35
C ASP A 438 13.84 18.48 26.10
N LEU A 439 13.04 17.41 26.18
CA LEU A 439 12.10 16.98 25.13
C LEU A 439 10.65 17.40 25.45
N THR A 440 10.44 18.17 26.51
CA THR A 440 9.10 18.58 26.98
C THR A 440 8.34 19.32 25.88
N TYR A 441 8.98 20.27 25.21
CA TYR A 441 8.33 21.06 24.15
C TYR A 441 7.92 20.19 22.96
N ASP A 442 8.81 19.32 22.48
CA ASP A 442 8.56 18.44 21.33
C ASP A 442 7.35 17.53 21.55
N ILE A 443 7.27 16.98 22.77
CA ILE A 443 6.19 16.08 23.20
C ILE A 443 4.89 16.86 23.44
N GLN A 444 4.95 18.00 24.12
CA GLN A 444 3.76 18.81 24.38
C GLN A 444 3.15 19.32 23.08
N SER A 445 3.98 19.80 22.15
CA SER A 445 3.55 20.23 20.81
C SER A 445 2.83 19.11 20.05
N PHE A 446 3.32 17.87 20.14
CA PHE A 446 2.66 16.71 19.56
C PHE A 446 1.32 16.41 20.26
N THR A 447 1.30 16.32 21.59
CA THR A 447 0.09 16.08 22.39
C THR A 447 -1.00 17.10 22.07
N ASP A 448 -0.66 18.39 22.04
CA ASP A 448 -1.58 19.47 21.70
C ASP A 448 -2.11 19.35 20.26
N THR A 449 -1.28 18.90 19.33
CA THR A 449 -1.68 18.66 17.93
C THR A 449 -2.71 17.54 17.82
N VAL A 450 -2.49 16.42 18.53
CA VAL A 450 -3.43 15.28 18.55
C VAL A 450 -4.78 15.70 19.12
N TYR A 451 -4.79 16.33 20.30
CA TYR A 451 -6.04 16.78 20.93
C TYR A 451 -6.78 17.82 20.09
N ARG A 452 -6.07 18.79 19.52
CA ARG A 452 -6.68 19.81 18.64
C ARG A 452 -7.34 19.18 17.43
N GLN A 453 -6.69 18.20 16.79
CA GLN A 453 -7.27 17.52 15.64
C GLN A 453 -8.46 16.66 16.03
N ALA A 454 -8.39 15.94 17.15
CA ALA A 454 -9.51 15.16 17.68
C ALA A 454 -10.74 16.04 17.96
N ASN A 455 -10.52 17.23 18.52
CA ASN A 455 -11.58 18.23 18.75
C ASN A 455 -12.17 18.74 17.44
N ASN A 456 -11.32 19.07 16.45
CA ASN A 456 -11.78 19.61 15.17
C ASN A 456 -12.68 18.63 14.39
N ILE A 457 -12.50 17.32 14.60
CA ILE A 457 -13.34 16.28 13.98
C ILE A 457 -14.43 15.74 14.93
N ASN A 458 -14.65 16.38 16.08
CA ASN A 458 -15.62 15.98 17.10
C ASN A 458 -15.49 14.52 17.59
N MET A 459 -14.27 13.98 17.58
CA MET A 459 -13.99 12.58 17.97
C MET A 459 -13.49 12.48 19.42
N LEU A 460 -13.05 13.59 20.04
CA LEU A 460 -12.55 13.55 21.41
C LEU A 460 -13.70 13.29 22.41
N LYS A 461 -13.63 12.17 23.12
CA LYS A 461 -14.59 11.75 24.15
C LYS A 461 -13.91 11.70 25.53
N GLU A 462 -14.72 11.71 26.59
CA GLU A 462 -14.20 11.64 27.96
C GLU A 462 -13.40 10.35 28.22
N GLY A 463 -12.23 10.51 28.82
CA GLY A 463 -11.29 9.42 29.13
C GLY A 463 -10.33 9.05 28.00
N MET A 464 -10.45 9.64 26.81
CA MET A 464 -9.41 9.55 25.78
C MET A 464 -8.16 10.33 26.22
N LYS A 465 -7.06 9.61 26.42
CA LYS A 465 -5.78 10.19 26.88
C LYS A 465 -4.62 9.77 26.00
N ILE A 466 -3.63 10.65 25.90
CA ILE A 466 -2.33 10.35 25.29
C ILE A 466 -1.21 10.86 26.18
N GLU A 467 -0.24 10.01 26.44
CA GLU A 467 0.90 10.30 27.29
C GLU A 467 2.19 9.80 26.62
N ALA A 468 3.27 10.57 26.73
CA ALA A 468 4.59 10.13 26.30
C ALA A 468 5.53 10.13 27.51
N THR A 469 6.34 9.07 27.64
CA THR A 469 7.30 8.90 28.73
C THR A 469 8.66 8.46 28.18
N HIS A 470 9.74 9.03 28.71
CA HIS A 470 11.09 8.55 28.41
C HIS A 470 11.45 7.36 29.28
N VAL A 471 12.06 6.35 28.65
CA VAL A 471 12.58 5.18 29.36
C VAL A 471 13.97 4.81 28.85
N LYS A 472 14.84 4.39 29.77
CA LYS A 472 16.11 3.75 29.40
C LYS A 472 15.83 2.30 29.02
N LYS A 473 16.67 1.73 28.15
CA LYS A 473 16.61 0.31 27.75
C LYS A 473 16.42 -0.66 28.94
N LYS A 474 17.14 -0.40 30.05
CA LYS A 474 17.07 -1.25 31.25
C LYS A 474 15.68 -1.24 31.92
N GLN A 475 14.83 -0.25 31.67
CA GLN A 475 13.49 -0.10 32.25
C GLN A 475 12.38 -0.68 31.36
N LEU A 476 12.70 -1.11 30.13
CA LEU A 476 11.69 -1.66 29.20
C LEU A 476 10.97 -2.90 29.73
N HIS A 477 11.59 -3.66 30.65
CA HIS A 477 10.97 -4.83 31.28
C HIS A 477 9.71 -4.49 32.10
N GLN A 478 9.47 -3.20 32.40
CA GLN A 478 8.27 -2.74 33.10
C GLN A 478 7.06 -2.64 32.18
N TYR A 479 7.28 -2.53 30.87
CA TYR A 479 6.24 -2.31 29.86
C TYR A 479 6.02 -3.52 28.95
N LEU A 480 7.03 -4.38 28.83
CA LEU A 480 7.06 -5.45 27.85
C LEU A 480 7.38 -6.80 28.49
N PRO A 481 6.78 -7.89 27.98
CA PRO A 481 7.11 -9.24 28.40
C PRO A 481 8.62 -9.55 28.33
N PRO A 482 9.17 -10.36 29.25
CA PRO A 482 10.59 -10.70 29.28
C PRO A 482 11.10 -11.29 27.95
N GLU A 483 10.26 -11.98 27.19
CA GLU A 483 10.61 -12.59 25.90
C GLU A 483 11.02 -11.57 24.84
N LEU A 484 10.44 -10.36 24.89
CA LEU A 484 10.76 -9.27 23.96
C LEU A 484 11.98 -8.45 24.40
N VAL A 485 12.28 -8.45 25.70
CA VAL A 485 13.35 -7.64 26.31
C VAL A 485 14.62 -8.45 26.57
N GLN A 486 14.54 -9.77 26.76
CA GLN A 486 15.68 -10.61 27.10
C GLN A 486 16.15 -11.46 25.92
N LYS A 487 17.47 -11.61 25.80
CA LYS A 487 18.13 -12.39 24.75
C LYS A 487 18.13 -13.87 25.14
N LYS A 488 17.07 -14.63 24.89
CA LYS A 488 17.23 -16.10 24.85
C LYS A 488 17.97 -16.47 23.56
N LYS A 489 19.25 -16.84 23.68
CA LYS A 489 19.90 -17.69 22.67
C LYS A 489 19.14 -19.01 22.65
N ARG A 490 18.04 -19.12 21.90
CA ARG A 490 17.48 -20.42 21.56
C ARG A 490 18.49 -21.06 20.60
N SER A 491 19.19 -22.08 21.08
CA SER A 491 20.05 -22.89 20.22
C SER A 491 19.14 -23.71 19.29
N ILE A 492 19.57 -23.88 18.03
CA ILE A 492 18.88 -24.69 17.02
C ILE A 492 18.68 -26.17 17.46
N ALA A 493 19.34 -26.61 18.54
CA ALA A 493 19.17 -27.96 19.09
C ALA A 493 17.81 -28.20 19.78
N GLU A 494 17.08 -27.15 20.19
CA GLU A 494 15.76 -27.33 20.83
C GLU A 494 14.60 -27.48 19.83
N LEU A 495 14.76 -27.05 18.57
CA LEU A 495 13.76 -27.29 17.51
C LEU A 495 13.83 -28.73 16.96
N ASN A 496 14.97 -29.41 17.12
CA ASN A 496 15.18 -30.78 16.62
C ASN A 496 14.97 -31.87 17.69
N ARG A 497 14.76 -31.51 18.96
CA ARG A 497 14.45 -32.49 20.02
C ARG A 497 12.95 -32.75 20.20
N SER A 498 12.09 -31.94 19.59
CA SER A 498 10.62 -32.09 19.64
C SER A 498 10.09 -33.13 18.65
N SER A 499 10.95 -33.75 17.84
CA SER A 499 10.54 -34.63 16.73
C SER A 499 10.85 -36.12 16.95
N ASN A 500 11.25 -36.57 18.13
CA ASN A 500 11.36 -38.01 18.43
C ASN A 500 11.00 -38.34 19.88
N GLY A 501 9.87 -39.04 20.08
CA GLY A 501 9.51 -39.70 21.33
C GLY A 501 8.13 -39.29 21.87
N GLY A 502 7.12 -40.10 21.59
CA GLY A 502 5.74 -39.87 22.01
C GLY A 502 5.50 -40.06 23.51
N ASN A 503 4.84 -39.07 24.12
CA ASN A 503 3.66 -39.28 24.96
C ASN A 503 2.92 -37.94 25.12
N ALA A 504 1.75 -37.84 24.50
CA ALA A 504 0.97 -36.61 24.36
C ALA A 504 0.25 -36.24 25.67
N LYS A 505 0.76 -35.22 26.37
CA LYS A 505 -0.07 -34.35 27.22
C LYS A 505 -0.48 -33.14 26.38
N ARG A 506 -1.75 -33.11 25.96
CA ARG A 506 -2.40 -31.96 25.32
C ARG A 506 -2.29 -30.73 26.21
N MET A 507 -1.54 -29.72 25.76
CA MET A 507 -1.89 -28.32 26.03
C MET A 507 -2.44 -27.77 24.73
N SER A 508 -3.77 -27.65 24.69
CA SER A 508 -4.55 -27.07 23.62
C SER A 508 -4.43 -25.55 23.70
N LEU A 509 -3.70 -24.94 22.76
CA LEU A 509 -3.91 -23.54 22.37
C LEU A 509 -4.62 -23.60 21.02
N ASP A 510 -5.91 -23.81 21.12
CA ASP A 510 -6.87 -23.63 20.05
C ASP A 510 -7.51 -22.27 20.27
N ASN A 511 -7.65 -21.46 19.22
CA ASN A 511 -8.72 -20.46 19.11
C ASN A 511 -8.71 -19.82 17.71
N SER A 512 -9.34 -20.54 16.79
CA SER A 512 -10.25 -20.06 15.76
C SER A 512 -11.48 -20.98 15.88
N HIS A 513 -12.76 -20.58 15.88
CA HIS A 513 -13.48 -19.44 15.30
C HIS A 513 -14.98 -19.54 15.78
N LEU A 514 -15.74 -18.43 15.73
CA LEU A 514 -17.24 -18.27 15.62
C LEU A 514 -18.11 -18.35 16.90
N ASP A 515 -18.87 -17.29 17.26
CA ASP A 515 -20.24 -16.85 16.81
C ASP A 515 -21.32 -17.59 17.66
N SER A 516 -22.45 -17.08 18.16
CA SER A 516 -23.31 -15.92 17.88
C SER A 516 -24.38 -15.75 18.99
N SER A 517 -24.62 -14.51 19.43
CA SER A 517 -25.91 -13.84 19.74
C SER A 517 -27.12 -14.46 20.49
N ARG A 518 -27.73 -13.59 21.32
CA ARG A 518 -29.18 -13.24 21.49
C ARG A 518 -30.00 -13.77 22.70
N ASP A 519 -30.20 -12.85 23.65
CA ASP A 519 -31.43 -12.29 24.26
C ASP A 519 -32.69 -13.12 24.69
N THR A 520 -33.10 -12.77 25.92
CA THR A 520 -34.46 -12.61 26.52
C THR A 520 -35.27 -13.78 27.15
N ASP A 521 -35.27 -13.73 28.50
CA ASP A 521 -36.40 -13.57 29.45
C ASP A 521 -37.32 -14.73 29.93
N SER A 522 -37.70 -14.59 31.21
CA SER A 522 -38.77 -15.21 32.03
C SER A 522 -38.49 -16.46 32.92
N GLY A 523 -38.74 -16.29 34.24
CA GLY A 523 -39.31 -17.32 35.13
C GLY A 523 -38.39 -18.00 36.16
N THR A 524 -38.49 -17.61 37.44
CA THR A 524 -38.01 -18.33 38.64
C THR A 524 -38.92 -19.56 38.97
N PRO A 525 -38.69 -20.42 40.01
CA PRO A 525 -37.65 -20.44 41.05
C PRO A 525 -37.02 -21.83 41.44
N PHE A 526 -35.92 -21.74 42.22
CA PHE A 526 -35.49 -22.57 43.37
C PHE A 526 -35.04 -24.06 43.27
N SER A 527 -33.82 -24.27 43.82
CA SER A 527 -33.37 -25.35 44.74
C SER A 527 -32.23 -26.27 44.25
N SER A 528 -31.11 -26.17 44.97
CA SER A 528 -29.92 -27.05 45.03
C SER A 528 -30.24 -28.44 45.66
N PRO A 529 -29.27 -29.34 46.01
CA PRO A 529 -27.86 -29.52 45.61
C PRO A 529 -27.42 -31.02 45.40
N THR A 530 -26.09 -31.21 45.29
CA THR A 530 -25.23 -32.28 45.87
C THR A 530 -24.80 -33.56 45.09
N SER A 531 -23.46 -33.69 45.03
CA SER A 531 -22.61 -34.84 45.44
C SER A 531 -21.95 -35.77 44.39
N LYS A 532 -20.60 -35.81 44.51
CA LYS A 532 -19.59 -36.82 44.12
C LYS A 532 -19.90 -38.24 44.67
N PRO A 533 -19.04 -39.28 44.48
CA PRO A 533 -18.16 -39.70 43.37
C PRO A 533 -18.22 -41.25 43.11
N SER A 534 -17.42 -41.77 42.17
CA SER A 534 -16.46 -42.91 42.34
C SER A 534 -16.32 -43.90 41.16
N LYS A 535 -15.07 -44.36 41.01
CA LYS A 535 -14.39 -45.35 40.14
C LYS A 535 -14.85 -46.81 40.42
N PRO A 536 -14.23 -47.92 39.87
CA PRO A 536 -13.34 -48.14 38.70
C PRO A 536 -13.56 -49.47 37.89
N ALA A 537 -12.75 -49.61 36.81
CA ALA A 537 -11.94 -50.78 36.37
C ALA A 537 -12.52 -52.06 35.69
N SER A 538 -11.60 -52.64 34.90
CA SER A 538 -11.48 -54.03 34.36
C SER A 538 -12.22 -54.29 33.04
N ASP A 539 -11.75 -55.09 32.08
CA ASP A 539 -10.47 -55.81 31.87
C ASP A 539 -10.45 -56.40 30.43
N THR A 540 -9.24 -56.71 29.96
CA THR A 540 -8.83 -57.87 29.11
C THR A 540 -9.37 -58.13 27.69
N ASP A 541 -8.37 -58.18 26.78
CA ASP A 541 -7.92 -59.31 25.94
C ASP A 541 -8.34 -59.57 24.47
N ASP A 542 -7.24 -59.69 23.70
CA ASP A 542 -6.83 -60.67 22.68
C ASP A 542 -7.44 -60.78 21.27
N ARG A 543 -6.57 -60.43 20.30
CA ARG A 543 -6.05 -61.20 19.13
C ARG A 543 -7.01 -62.03 18.24
N TYR A 544 -6.95 -61.77 16.92
CA TYR A 544 -6.25 -62.55 15.86
C TYR A 544 -6.71 -62.09 14.45
N ASP A 545 -5.77 -62.11 13.50
CA ASP A 545 -5.89 -61.90 12.03
C ASP A 545 -5.59 -63.28 11.35
N PRO A 546 -5.58 -63.53 10.02
CA PRO A 546 -6.15 -62.88 8.81
C PRO A 546 -6.90 -63.89 7.88
N LEU A 547 -7.43 -63.43 6.72
CA LEU A 547 -7.15 -63.96 5.36
C LEU A 547 -8.07 -63.43 4.24
N VAL A 548 -7.49 -63.38 3.02
CA VAL A 548 -7.97 -62.81 1.75
C VAL A 548 -8.62 -63.87 0.86
N ILE A 549 -9.69 -63.53 0.11
CA ILE A 549 -10.15 -64.26 -1.10
C ILE A 549 -10.59 -63.27 -2.20
N ARG A 550 -10.29 -63.63 -3.46
CA ARG A 550 -10.50 -62.88 -4.71
C ARG A 550 -11.10 -63.83 -5.78
N VAL A 551 -12.23 -63.49 -6.44
CA VAL A 551 -12.74 -64.03 -7.75
C VAL A 551 -13.76 -63.00 -8.31
N VAL A 552 -13.56 -62.23 -9.40
CA VAL A 552 -13.58 -62.44 -10.89
C VAL A 552 -14.97 -62.32 -11.59
N LEU A 553 -15.12 -61.21 -12.33
CA LEU A 553 -15.76 -60.88 -13.66
C LEU A 553 -17.20 -61.30 -14.05
N TYR A 554 -17.98 -60.34 -14.60
CA TYR A 554 -18.58 -60.36 -15.96
C TYR A 554 -19.09 -58.96 -16.42
N THR A 555 -18.35 -58.40 -17.39
CA THR A 555 -18.62 -57.53 -18.55
C THR A 555 -19.97 -56.84 -18.85
N GLY A 556 -19.89 -55.57 -19.27
CA GLY A 556 -20.79 -54.89 -20.21
C GLY A 556 -20.16 -53.61 -20.78
N LYS A 557 -19.79 -53.61 -22.07
CA LYS A 557 -19.12 -52.51 -22.81
C LYS A 557 -20.15 -51.52 -23.40
N THR A 558 -19.84 -50.21 -23.38
CA THR A 558 -19.74 -49.38 -24.61
C THR A 558 -19.09 -48.03 -24.31
N SER A 559 -18.24 -47.57 -25.24
CA SER A 559 -17.32 -46.43 -25.22
C SER A 559 -17.91 -45.22 -25.97
N LEU A 560 -17.52 -43.99 -25.61
CA LEU A 560 -17.46 -42.73 -26.42
C LEU A 560 -16.90 -41.61 -25.50
N SER A 561 -15.58 -41.39 -25.43
CA SER A 561 -14.72 -40.47 -26.22
C SER A 561 -14.95 -38.96 -26.06
N ASN A 562 -13.89 -38.29 -25.58
CA ASN A 562 -13.62 -36.85 -25.40
C ASN A 562 -14.07 -35.91 -26.53
N PHE A 563 -14.51 -34.70 -26.17
CA PHE A 563 -14.34 -33.48 -26.97
C PHE A 563 -14.14 -32.23 -26.10
N PHE A 564 -12.97 -31.61 -26.23
CA PHE A 564 -12.72 -30.19 -25.95
C PHE A 564 -13.14 -29.38 -27.19
N ALA A 565 -13.83 -28.24 -27.01
CA ALA A 565 -14.16 -27.32 -28.10
C ALA A 565 -13.62 -25.90 -27.81
N SER A 566 -12.95 -25.33 -28.81
CA SER A 566 -12.48 -23.94 -28.90
C SER A 566 -13.53 -23.05 -29.60
N PRO A 567 -13.55 -21.72 -29.41
CA PRO A 567 -14.58 -20.84 -29.97
C PRO A 567 -14.31 -20.43 -31.44
N PRO A 568 -15.36 -20.10 -32.23
CA PRO A 568 -15.23 -19.88 -33.67
C PRO A 568 -14.92 -18.43 -34.06
N SER A 569 -14.28 -18.28 -35.23
CA SER A 569 -14.00 -17.02 -35.95
C SER A 569 -15.16 -16.64 -36.91
N PRO A 570 -15.30 -15.37 -37.33
CA PRO A 570 -16.45 -14.90 -38.11
C PRO A 570 -16.36 -15.28 -39.59
N PRO A 571 -17.48 -15.47 -40.31
CA PRO A 571 -17.46 -15.90 -41.70
C PRO A 571 -17.21 -14.75 -42.68
N ALA A 572 -16.45 -15.07 -43.72
CA ALA A 572 -16.20 -14.24 -44.89
C ALA A 572 -17.44 -14.14 -45.80
N SER A 573 -17.64 -12.95 -46.34
CA SER A 573 -18.67 -12.59 -47.32
C SER A 573 -18.42 -13.25 -48.68
N SER A 574 -19.50 -13.72 -49.30
CA SER A 574 -19.53 -14.10 -50.72
C SER A 574 -20.61 -13.33 -51.47
N SER A 575 -20.24 -13.04 -52.71
CA SER A 575 -20.75 -12.11 -53.71
C SER A 575 -22.15 -12.41 -54.24
N ILE A 576 -22.97 -11.36 -54.48
CA ILE A 576 -24.03 -11.36 -55.50
C ILE A 576 -24.04 -10.02 -56.25
N ASN A 577 -24.27 -10.14 -57.56
CA ASN A 577 -24.12 -9.17 -58.65
C ASN A 577 -25.09 -7.98 -58.67
N THR A 578 -24.60 -6.87 -59.19
CA THR A 578 -25.34 -5.66 -59.60
C THR A 578 -25.72 -5.72 -61.09
N VAL A 579 -26.91 -5.22 -61.45
CA VAL A 579 -27.33 -4.91 -62.84
C VAL A 579 -27.53 -3.40 -62.99
N MET A 580 -26.73 -2.84 -63.93
CA MET A 580 -26.90 -1.68 -64.83
C MET A 580 -27.71 -0.43 -64.46
N GLY A 581 -27.06 0.74 -64.64
CA GLY A 581 -27.72 1.97 -65.14
C GLY A 581 -26.96 3.31 -64.94
N GLY A 582 -26.21 3.78 -65.95
CA GLY A 582 -26.25 5.19 -66.39
C GLY A 582 -25.18 6.22 -65.95
N SER A 583 -24.06 6.26 -66.69
CA SER A 583 -23.37 7.43 -67.32
C SER A 583 -23.24 8.82 -66.64
N MET A 584 -22.01 9.30 -66.41
CA MET A 584 -21.36 10.47 -67.05
C MET A 584 -19.91 10.70 -66.52
N ASN A 585 -19.05 11.27 -67.39
CA ASN A 585 -17.57 11.21 -67.41
C ASN A 585 -16.81 12.36 -66.66
N PRO A 586 -15.46 12.30 -66.56
CA PRO A 586 -14.60 12.91 -65.51
C PRO A 586 -13.58 13.97 -66.00
N ILE A 587 -12.84 14.63 -65.07
CA ILE A 587 -11.53 15.32 -65.24
C ILE A 587 -10.82 15.30 -63.85
N ASP A 588 -9.75 14.51 -63.62
CA ASP A 588 -8.28 14.83 -63.65
C ASP A 588 -7.82 15.83 -62.55
N THR A 589 -6.71 15.71 -61.79
CA THR A 589 -5.29 15.31 -62.03
C THR A 589 -4.59 15.12 -60.65
N SER A 590 -3.93 13.99 -60.34
CA SER A 590 -2.51 13.61 -60.54
C SER A 590 -1.45 14.20 -59.58
N SER A 591 -0.78 13.32 -58.83
CA SER A 591 0.61 13.45 -58.34
C SER A 591 1.58 12.72 -59.30
N PRO A 592 2.90 13.02 -59.30
CA PRO A 592 3.88 12.09 -59.86
C PRO A 592 5.03 11.68 -58.93
N LYS A 593 5.70 10.62 -59.38
CA LYS A 593 6.62 9.67 -58.76
C LYS A 593 8.12 9.97 -58.99
N GLU A 594 8.94 9.38 -58.10
CA GLU A 594 10.25 8.65 -58.19
C GLU A 594 11.36 8.85 -59.26
N GLU A 595 12.59 8.59 -58.75
CA GLU A 595 13.85 8.00 -59.32
C GLU A 595 14.95 8.91 -59.97
N PRO A 596 16.23 8.46 -60.17
CA PRO A 596 17.24 7.85 -59.26
C PRO A 596 18.74 8.31 -59.52
N ASN A 597 19.73 7.64 -58.86
CA ASN A 597 21.17 7.39 -59.22
C ASN A 597 22.37 8.28 -58.77
N GLY A 598 23.47 7.58 -58.36
CA GLY A 598 24.91 7.96 -58.44
C GLY A 598 25.70 7.98 -57.09
N LEU A 599 26.57 7.00 -56.76
CA LEU A 599 28.07 6.95 -56.89
C LEU A 599 28.79 8.13 -56.14
N GLU A 600 29.83 8.03 -55.29
CA GLU A 600 31.04 7.17 -55.19
C GLU A 600 31.78 7.40 -53.82
N ASP A 601 32.52 6.36 -53.40
CA ASP A 601 33.74 6.16 -52.58
C ASP A 601 34.45 7.15 -51.59
N SER A 602 35.16 6.48 -50.65
CA SER A 602 36.40 6.80 -49.88
C SER A 602 36.29 7.57 -48.55
N VAL A 603 36.59 7.03 -47.35
CA VAL A 603 37.75 6.32 -46.72
C VAL A 603 38.63 7.26 -45.83
N ASN A 604 38.73 6.86 -44.55
CA ASN A 604 39.76 7.11 -43.51
C ASN A 604 39.86 8.43 -42.70
N GLY A 605 39.99 8.26 -41.37
CA GLY A 605 41.09 8.92 -40.62
C GLY A 605 40.79 9.70 -39.31
N ALA A 606 40.54 8.97 -38.22
CA ALA A 606 40.90 9.19 -36.79
C ALA A 606 41.35 10.56 -36.16
N LEU A 607 40.83 10.75 -34.92
CA LEU A 607 41.49 11.18 -33.64
C LEU A 607 41.76 12.67 -33.26
N SER A 608 41.13 13.07 -32.13
CA SER A 608 41.72 13.63 -30.86
C SER A 608 41.28 15.01 -30.32
N LYS A 609 40.75 14.94 -29.07
CA LYS A 609 41.06 15.72 -27.84
C LYS A 609 40.70 17.23 -27.67
N ARG A 610 39.82 17.44 -26.65
CA ARG A 610 39.67 18.50 -25.59
C ARG A 610 40.87 19.46 -25.33
N PRO A 611 40.71 20.67 -24.71
CA PRO A 611 40.39 20.84 -23.26
C PRO A 611 39.65 22.16 -22.82
N ARG A 612 38.83 22.16 -21.74
CA ARG A 612 38.97 22.67 -20.32
C ARG A 612 38.97 24.20 -20.04
N SER A 613 38.20 24.57 -18.99
CA SER A 613 38.04 25.82 -18.19
C SER A 613 39.30 26.29 -17.42
N PRO A 614 39.36 27.47 -16.72
CA PRO A 614 38.89 27.59 -15.30
C PRO A 614 38.58 29.00 -14.64
N THR A 615 37.84 28.96 -13.49
CA THR A 615 37.85 29.68 -12.15
C THR A 615 37.76 31.21 -11.84
N GLN A 616 36.85 31.51 -10.86
CA GLN A 616 36.85 32.34 -9.60
C GLN A 616 37.23 33.84 -9.52
N GLU A 617 36.37 34.70 -8.91
CA GLU A 617 36.44 35.32 -7.55
C GLU A 617 35.37 36.45 -7.34
N ASP A 618 34.92 36.63 -6.08
CA ASP A 618 34.06 37.71 -5.52
C ASP A 618 34.97 38.79 -4.87
N PRO A 619 34.58 40.08 -4.53
CA PRO A 619 33.53 40.35 -3.52
C PRO A 619 32.80 41.76 -3.50
N ALA A 620 31.67 41.79 -2.76
CA ALA A 620 31.18 42.81 -1.79
C ALA A 620 30.61 44.24 -2.15
N LYS A 621 29.38 44.45 -1.62
CA LYS A 621 28.86 45.60 -0.78
C LYS A 621 28.46 46.98 -1.38
N ARG A 622 27.15 47.32 -1.28
CA ARG A 622 26.47 48.41 -0.49
C ARG A 622 25.33 49.19 -1.21
N HIS A 623 24.15 49.15 -0.56
CA HIS A 623 23.19 50.21 -0.19
C HIS A 623 22.61 51.29 -1.16
N LYS A 624 21.26 51.26 -1.18
CA LYS A 624 20.25 52.33 -0.90
C LYS A 624 19.81 53.37 -1.96
N ASP A 625 18.46 53.43 -2.02
CA ASP A 625 17.54 54.58 -2.08
C ASP A 625 17.26 55.32 -3.41
N SER A 626 16.08 54.97 -3.95
CA SER A 626 14.85 55.79 -3.97
C SER A 626 14.61 56.89 -5.01
N GLU A 627 13.38 56.79 -5.56
CA GLU A 627 12.41 57.83 -5.94
C GLU A 627 12.28 58.36 -7.39
N VAL A 628 11.08 58.05 -7.94
CA VAL A 628 10.04 58.98 -8.46
C VAL A 628 10.40 59.84 -9.69
N SER A 629 9.70 59.64 -10.81
CA SER A 629 8.47 60.42 -11.11
C SER A 629 7.82 60.09 -12.46
N SER A 630 6.50 60.25 -12.42
CA SER A 630 5.43 60.27 -13.44
C SER A 630 5.73 61.03 -14.75
N VAL A 631 4.89 60.82 -15.80
CA VAL A 631 4.01 61.85 -16.41
C VAL A 631 3.21 61.36 -17.64
N LEU A 632 1.89 61.61 -17.57
CA LEU A 632 0.87 61.93 -18.62
C LEU A 632 0.15 60.86 -19.48
N SER A 633 -1.01 60.44 -18.95
CA SER A 633 -2.41 60.63 -19.42
C SER A 633 -2.72 61.24 -20.80
N VAL A 634 -3.87 60.85 -21.41
CA VAL A 634 -5.15 61.64 -21.43
C VAL A 634 -6.21 61.12 -22.46
N GLN A 635 -7.47 60.97 -21.97
CA GLN A 635 -8.83 61.14 -22.57
C GLN A 635 -9.46 60.19 -23.60
N PHE A 636 -10.78 59.94 -23.62
CA PHE A 636 -11.95 59.99 -22.69
C PHE A 636 -13.18 59.61 -23.55
N ALA A 637 -14.17 58.87 -23.02
CA ALA A 637 -15.62 59.11 -23.25
C ALA A 637 -16.51 58.08 -22.49
N ASN A 638 -17.45 58.62 -21.71
CA ASN A 638 -18.41 58.00 -20.78
C ASN A 638 -19.62 57.34 -21.52
N MET A 639 -20.56 56.56 -20.98
CA MET A 639 -21.36 56.64 -19.74
C MET A 639 -22.08 55.27 -19.50
N VAL A 640 -21.84 54.56 -18.39
CA VAL A 640 -22.68 54.40 -17.17
C VAL A 640 -24.10 53.85 -17.37
N VAL A 641 -24.38 52.63 -16.84
CA VAL A 641 -25.34 52.36 -15.72
C VAL A 641 -24.95 51.04 -14.99
N SER A 642 -24.61 51.18 -13.70
CA SER A 642 -24.74 50.33 -12.49
C SER A 642 -25.21 48.85 -12.64
N ASN A 643 -24.67 47.82 -11.95
CA ASN A 643 -24.43 47.71 -10.50
C ASN A 643 -23.74 46.35 -10.11
N VAL A 644 -23.13 46.31 -8.92
CA VAL A 644 -22.64 45.15 -8.12
C VAL A 644 -21.30 44.51 -8.49
N ALA A 645 -20.27 44.90 -7.73
CA ALA A 645 -19.03 44.16 -7.58
C ALA A 645 -19.26 42.88 -6.75
N VAL A 646 -18.88 41.72 -7.30
CA VAL A 646 -18.53 40.53 -6.52
C VAL A 646 -17.15 40.09 -6.97
N SER A 647 -16.15 40.47 -6.19
CA SER A 647 -14.79 39.98 -6.29
C SER A 647 -14.75 38.47 -6.09
N LEU A 648 -14.16 37.76 -7.05
CA LEU A 648 -13.78 36.35 -6.96
C LEU A 648 -12.95 36.07 -5.69
N PRO A 649 -13.24 35.03 -4.90
CA PRO A 649 -12.26 34.46 -3.99
C PRO A 649 -11.34 33.48 -4.73
N GLN A 650 -10.04 33.78 -4.64
CA GLN A 650 -8.93 32.92 -5.08
C GLN A 650 -8.96 31.56 -4.36
N ARG A 651 -8.58 30.52 -5.12
CA ARG A 651 -8.39 29.12 -4.70
C ARG A 651 -7.45 28.98 -3.49
N LEU A 652 -7.87 28.20 -2.50
CA LEU A 652 -7.04 27.70 -1.40
C LEU A 652 -6.17 26.51 -1.87
N PRO A 653 -4.85 26.51 -1.60
CA PRO A 653 -4.00 25.32 -1.70
C PRO A 653 -4.30 24.32 -0.57
N SER A 654 -3.91 23.07 -0.84
CA SER A 654 -3.87 21.93 0.08
C SER A 654 -3.40 22.30 1.49
N MET A 655 -4.08 21.77 2.52
CA MET A 655 -3.87 22.06 3.95
C MET A 655 -2.39 22.08 4.36
N GLU A 656 -1.82 23.28 4.40
CA GLU A 656 -0.74 23.63 5.30
C GLU A 656 -1.29 23.61 6.74
N LEU A 657 -0.44 23.20 7.69
CA LEU A 657 -0.71 23.37 9.11
C LEU A 657 -0.95 24.86 9.38
N PRO A 658 -2.04 25.27 10.07
CA PRO A 658 -2.09 26.63 10.59
C PRO A 658 -0.99 26.80 11.64
N ASP A 659 -0.37 27.97 11.60
CA ASP A 659 0.72 28.43 12.47
C ASP A 659 0.40 28.19 13.97
N ALA A 660 1.43 27.88 14.76
CA ALA A 660 1.33 27.48 16.18
C ALA A 660 0.86 28.59 17.12
N SER A 661 0.50 29.75 16.59
CA SER A 661 0.24 31.01 17.28
C SER A 661 -1.26 31.34 17.46
N SER A 662 -2.19 30.52 16.97
CA SER A 662 -3.64 30.78 17.12
C SER A 662 -4.18 30.30 18.48
N PRO A 663 -4.86 31.16 19.27
CA PRO A 663 -5.40 30.79 20.58
C PRO A 663 -6.56 29.80 20.48
N LEU A 664 -6.63 28.87 21.43
CA LEU A 664 -7.73 27.90 21.58
C LEU A 664 -9.03 28.63 22.01
N PRO A 665 -10.21 28.27 21.47
CA PRO A 665 -11.48 28.65 22.06
C PRO A 665 -11.63 28.00 23.44
N ALA A 666 -12.02 28.80 24.44
CA ALA A 666 -12.28 28.33 25.79
C ALA A 666 -13.65 27.63 25.88
N SER A 667 -13.71 26.34 25.54
CA SER A 667 -14.83 25.48 25.96
C SER A 667 -14.38 24.01 26.02
N ASN A 668 -14.68 23.37 27.16
CA ASN A 668 -14.32 22.01 27.60
C ASN A 668 -12.83 21.78 27.92
N SER A 669 -12.48 22.07 29.18
CA SER A 669 -11.17 21.83 29.77
C SER A 669 -10.89 20.34 29.99
N CYS A 670 -10.51 19.63 28.93
CA CYS A 670 -9.75 18.40 29.09
C CYS A 670 -8.39 18.79 29.69
N ARG A 671 -8.13 18.44 30.96
CA ARG A 671 -6.83 18.72 31.62
C ARG A 671 -5.73 17.97 30.87
N VAL A 672 -5.02 18.65 29.96
CA VAL A 672 -3.80 18.14 29.35
C VAL A 672 -2.73 18.08 30.45
N VAL A 673 -2.32 16.87 30.83
CA VAL A 673 -1.23 16.67 31.80
C VAL A 673 0.06 17.14 31.13
N LYS A 674 0.67 18.21 31.67
CA LYS A 674 1.98 18.71 31.21
C LYS A 674 3.07 17.79 31.73
N ASN A 675 3.46 16.80 30.95
CA ASN A 675 4.55 15.89 31.29
C ASN A 675 5.89 16.50 30.84
N SER A 676 6.74 16.87 31.78
CA SER A 676 8.10 17.34 31.47
C SER A 676 9.05 16.15 31.27
N ILE A 677 9.77 16.11 30.15
CA ILE A 677 10.80 15.10 29.88
C ILE A 677 12.16 15.79 29.81
N LYS A 678 12.84 15.83 30.96
CA LYS A 678 14.20 16.36 31.09
C LYS A 678 15.18 15.23 31.35
N LEU A 679 16.22 15.14 30.55
CA LEU A 679 17.16 14.02 30.53
C LEU A 679 18.58 14.52 30.79
N ALA A 680 19.28 13.93 31.75
CA ALA A 680 20.73 14.10 31.87
C ALA A 680 21.45 12.94 31.18
N LEU A 681 22.15 13.23 30.07
CA LEU A 681 23.03 12.28 29.40
C LEU A 681 24.46 12.50 29.85
N ASN A 682 24.96 11.57 30.66
CA ASN A 682 26.36 11.59 31.10
C ASN A 682 27.24 10.87 30.07
N ARG A 683 28.42 11.42 29.81
CA ARG A 683 29.46 10.75 29.02
C ARG A 683 29.91 9.52 29.81
N HIS A 684 29.58 8.32 29.32
CA HIS A 684 30.19 7.10 29.86
C HIS A 684 31.67 7.10 29.45
N LYS A 685 32.57 7.04 30.44
CA LYS A 685 34.00 6.75 30.24
C LYS A 685 34.18 5.42 29.51
#